data_AF-A0A3D3I0W0-F1
#
_entry.id   AF-A0A3D3I0W0-F1
#
_cell.length_a   1.000
_cell.length_b   1.000
_cell.length_c   1.000
_cell.angle_alpha   90.00
_cell.angle_beta   90.00
_cell.angle_gamma   90.00
#
_symmetry.space_group_name_H-M   'P 1'
#
loop_
_entity.id
_entity.type
_entity.pdbx_description
1 polymer ?
#
loop_
_entity_poly.entity_id
_entity_poly.type
_entity_poly.pdbx_seq_one_letter_code
_entity_poly.pdbx_strand_id
1 'polypeptide(L)'
;RERPAPKQAVVAPPEPVVPVRDPIPIPLDAPQVVVRNGVPILTRNQKALAPHFFFAAALEPKRLETVKEEIKLAAEHGTHLISLLVELEVSENMVDDAVSMAAYLLKQVTEVNPQALVQFRVAFVAPKDWEKTYKNARFIGEDGMLADPSVSDDTFWNDAEDCLARFIRKLRKMPFAEHVLGIHLERGEWFFPMDGGYDNSISSTEKFRQWLRARYRNDVVTLRASWFDGSADFDTVQIPPMTERRSLEETFVRTDRKSRRWVDYHLFLSDTTHDRITNLAYCVKKESEGTYLVGVSYGYTFEWSHPYSGHLSLGKLLRCADVDYIAGPPSHETRLPGALAAFPGPMDSFALNGKLAISEEDYKTPISGREEPDSYNPVIKTPQALENVHWRGAGLTLAHGGGNVWMDTWGNGWLNSPGIWARAEKIQAAQRMRMQAPMTAPDVALLIDERSLAYLADREAFDDLVKQVRESLLRSGLSVGCYLISDLAHRENFPESRLYVFVNAWDVRPEVRSAIKSRLQRDNKVLFWLYAAGLFEAGRESLERAREITGIAIRPQPFASRSGTTLLNTREPLCQALDERKLAEGGTLSPSYFAIPEVGVLLGEYSSTGLPSFVVSPFDEDPDRSKHWLSVFLGEPIVSPALFRELGTIAGAHVWSFDDDVIWARPPFLTIHAKGTGPRTIALPDQWSAYNLVSNEWVTVENHAVRFHALDGHTYSFLVGMRGDIEALLKGSGDGDDAVDVQTLRANQPEHANAMDLDVPIMQLGEWVEETWSEDLADDFLLKPSFLEIDRRQEEAIAIQDEMAPDRRRRNNRRNRRDRGGQEEGSRRGREGADRQEAEPDSINVFFRKRD
;
A
#
# COMPACT_ATOMS: atom_id res chain seq x y z
N ARG A 1 4.09 52.24 -42.11
CA ARG A 1 4.23 51.42 -40.89
C ARG A 1 3.78 50.02 -41.26
N GLU A 2 4.75 49.14 -41.53
CA GLU A 2 4.53 47.76 -41.95
C GLU A 2 3.95 46.94 -40.79
N ARG A 3 3.06 46.00 -41.11
CA ARG A 3 2.55 45.00 -40.16
C ARG A 3 3.71 44.06 -39.76
N PRO A 4 3.86 43.66 -38.49
CA PRO A 4 4.89 42.71 -38.12
C PRO A 4 4.59 41.37 -38.77
N ALA A 5 5.63 40.70 -39.27
CA ALA A 5 5.54 39.35 -39.80
C ALA A 5 5.07 38.36 -38.71
N PRO A 6 4.32 37.30 -39.08
CA PRO A 6 3.91 36.28 -38.13
C PRO A 6 5.15 35.62 -37.51
N LYS A 7 5.20 35.58 -36.18
CA LYS A 7 6.23 34.84 -35.44
C LYS A 7 6.21 33.39 -35.92
N GLN A 8 7.37 32.87 -36.32
CA GLN A 8 7.55 31.44 -36.59
C GLN A 8 7.05 30.65 -35.39
N ALA A 9 6.17 29.68 -35.63
CA ALA A 9 5.76 28.72 -34.63
C ALA A 9 7.03 28.06 -34.09
N VAL A 10 7.28 28.23 -32.79
CA VAL A 10 8.29 27.44 -32.08
C VAL A 10 7.81 26.00 -32.18
N VAL A 11 8.51 25.19 -32.97
CA VAL A 11 8.27 23.75 -33.04
C VAL A 11 8.52 23.23 -31.64
N ALA A 12 7.47 22.76 -30.96
CA ALA A 12 7.62 22.09 -29.68
C ALA A 12 8.61 20.94 -29.84
N PRO A 13 9.60 20.78 -28.94
CA PRO A 13 10.43 19.58 -28.97
C PRO A 13 9.50 18.37 -28.89
N PRO A 14 9.76 17.30 -29.66
CA PRO A 14 8.94 16.09 -29.60
C PRO A 14 8.89 15.63 -28.15
N GLU A 15 7.69 15.27 -27.69
CA GLU A 15 7.52 14.65 -26.38
C GLU A 15 8.53 13.50 -26.25
N PRO A 16 9.25 13.38 -25.12
CA PRO A 16 10.14 12.26 -24.91
C PRO A 16 9.29 10.99 -24.92
N VAL A 17 9.34 10.26 -26.04
CA VAL A 17 8.76 8.93 -26.16
C VAL A 17 9.54 8.06 -25.19
N VAL A 18 8.95 7.75 -24.03
CA VAL A 18 9.51 6.73 -23.14
C VAL A 18 9.57 5.45 -23.96
N PRO A 19 10.76 4.88 -24.21
CA PRO A 19 10.88 3.69 -25.03
C PRO A 19 10.08 2.57 -24.36
N VAL A 20 9.03 2.11 -25.04
CA VAL A 20 8.25 0.96 -24.61
C VAL A 20 9.20 -0.23 -24.60
N ARG A 21 9.45 -0.77 -23.40
CA ARG A 21 10.29 -1.95 -23.25
C ARG A 21 9.57 -3.17 -23.80
N ASP A 22 10.30 -4.00 -24.52
CA ASP A 22 9.79 -5.29 -24.99
C ASP A 22 9.47 -6.15 -23.76
N PRO A 23 8.26 -6.73 -23.65
CA PRO A 23 7.93 -7.64 -22.57
C PRO A 23 8.89 -8.84 -22.56
N ILE A 24 9.45 -9.16 -21.40
CA ILE A 24 10.31 -10.35 -21.23
C ILE A 24 9.42 -11.57 -20.95
N PRO A 25 9.40 -12.59 -21.83
CA PRO A 25 8.62 -13.80 -21.57
C PRO A 25 9.24 -14.57 -20.40
N ILE A 26 8.40 -14.95 -19.44
CA ILE A 26 8.80 -15.78 -18.30
C ILE A 26 8.51 -17.25 -18.66
N PRO A 27 9.48 -18.17 -18.64
CA PRO A 27 9.21 -19.60 -18.84
C PRO A 27 8.18 -20.15 -17.85
N LEU A 28 7.47 -21.24 -18.18
CA LEU A 28 6.44 -21.81 -17.31
C LEU A 28 7.03 -22.48 -16.06
N ASP A 29 8.21 -23.04 -16.20
CA ASP A 29 8.99 -23.71 -15.15
C ASP A 29 9.82 -22.74 -14.30
N ALA A 30 10.02 -21.51 -14.78
CA ALA A 30 10.74 -20.48 -14.05
C ALA A 30 10.04 -20.11 -12.72
N PRO A 31 10.84 -19.80 -11.67
CA PRO A 31 10.38 -19.09 -10.49
C PRO A 31 9.56 -17.84 -10.82
N GLN A 32 8.37 -17.71 -10.23
CA GLN A 32 7.45 -16.59 -10.48
C GLN A 32 6.36 -16.50 -9.42
N VAL A 33 5.70 -15.35 -9.34
CA VAL A 33 4.49 -15.16 -8.54
C VAL A 33 3.27 -15.16 -9.45
N VAL A 34 2.33 -16.05 -9.18
CA VAL A 34 1.00 -16.11 -9.85
C VAL A 34 -0.10 -15.90 -8.83
N VAL A 35 -1.27 -15.43 -9.24
CA VAL A 35 -2.39 -15.20 -8.33
C VAL A 35 -3.46 -16.27 -8.52
N ARG A 36 -3.84 -16.94 -7.43
CA ARG A 36 -4.96 -17.89 -7.39
C ARG A 36 -5.99 -17.40 -6.39
N ASN A 37 -7.20 -17.10 -6.84
CA ASN A 37 -8.31 -16.65 -5.98
C ASN A 37 -7.91 -15.48 -5.04
N GLY A 38 -7.20 -14.49 -5.56
CA GLY A 38 -6.72 -13.33 -4.79
C GLY A 38 -5.50 -13.57 -3.90
N VAL A 39 -4.93 -14.78 -3.89
CA VAL A 39 -3.73 -15.12 -3.13
C VAL A 39 -2.50 -15.18 -4.06
N PRO A 40 -1.45 -14.39 -3.83
CA PRO A 40 -0.16 -14.56 -4.49
C PRO A 40 0.49 -15.89 -4.10
N ILE A 41 0.91 -16.66 -5.09
CA ILE A 41 1.54 -17.96 -4.94
C ILE A 41 2.91 -17.90 -5.61
N LEU A 42 3.95 -18.10 -4.82
CA LEU A 42 5.28 -18.35 -5.34
C LEU A 42 5.31 -19.75 -5.96
N THR A 43 5.73 -19.86 -7.21
CA THR A 43 5.83 -21.13 -7.92
C THR A 43 7.21 -21.33 -8.51
N ARG A 44 7.60 -22.59 -8.66
CA ARG A 44 8.76 -23.02 -9.46
C ARG A 44 8.48 -24.41 -10.01
N ASN A 45 8.84 -24.67 -11.26
CA ASN A 45 8.51 -25.93 -11.94
C ASN A 45 7.01 -26.27 -11.85
N GLN A 46 6.15 -25.24 -11.90
CA GLN A 46 4.70 -25.37 -11.71
C GLN A 46 4.27 -25.99 -10.38
N LYS A 47 5.11 -25.91 -9.34
CA LYS A 47 4.75 -26.31 -7.97
C LYS A 47 4.72 -25.10 -7.07
N ALA A 48 3.73 -25.04 -6.18
CA ALA A 48 3.65 -24.00 -5.16
C ALA A 48 4.78 -24.17 -4.12
N LEU A 49 5.40 -23.05 -3.74
CA LEU A 49 6.40 -22.97 -2.70
C LEU A 49 5.83 -22.18 -1.52
N ALA A 50 5.94 -22.70 -0.31
CA ALA A 50 5.61 -21.93 0.89
C ALA A 50 6.59 -20.74 0.98
N PRO A 51 6.11 -19.48 1.03
CA PRO A 51 6.96 -18.31 0.98
C PRO A 51 7.60 -18.01 2.35
N HIS A 52 8.36 -18.97 2.86
CA HIS A 52 9.13 -18.87 4.09
C HIS A 52 10.63 -18.99 3.76
N PHE A 53 11.37 -17.92 4.00
CA PHE A 53 12.78 -17.82 3.69
C PHE A 53 13.64 -17.76 4.96
N PHE A 54 14.88 -18.23 4.84
CA PHE A 54 15.94 -17.90 5.79
C PHE A 54 16.92 -16.91 5.13
N PHE A 55 17.21 -15.79 5.77
CA PHE A 55 18.27 -14.87 5.35
C PHE A 55 19.42 -14.85 6.34
N ALA A 56 20.65 -14.82 5.83
CA ALA A 56 21.79 -14.41 6.63
C ALA A 56 22.91 -13.76 5.80
N ALA A 57 23.69 -12.88 6.45
CA ALA A 57 24.92 -12.36 5.88
C ALA A 57 26.10 -13.29 6.18
N ALA A 58 26.67 -13.91 5.15
CA ALA A 58 27.75 -14.89 5.27
C ALA A 58 29.09 -14.39 4.67
N LEU A 59 29.37 -13.08 4.79
CA LEU A 59 30.52 -12.44 4.13
C LEU A 59 31.89 -12.86 4.71
N GLU A 60 31.94 -13.37 5.94
CA GLU A 60 33.17 -13.80 6.61
C GLU A 60 33.18 -15.33 6.84
N PRO A 61 34.34 -16.02 6.75
CA PRO A 61 34.40 -17.48 6.93
C PRO A 61 33.83 -17.98 8.27
N LYS A 62 34.03 -17.25 9.37
CA LYS A 62 33.49 -17.64 10.68
C LYS A 62 31.96 -17.51 10.76
N ARG A 63 31.41 -16.47 10.13
CA ARG A 63 29.97 -16.26 10.05
C ARG A 63 29.34 -17.32 9.15
N LEU A 64 29.98 -17.64 8.03
CA LEU A 64 29.53 -18.68 7.12
C LEU A 64 29.38 -20.06 7.80
N GLU A 65 30.29 -20.48 8.67
CA GLU A 65 30.11 -21.75 9.39
C GLU A 65 28.89 -21.73 10.33
N THR A 66 28.61 -20.58 10.96
CA THR A 66 27.41 -20.39 11.79
C THR A 66 26.15 -20.44 10.92
N VAL A 67 26.15 -19.71 9.81
CA VAL A 67 25.06 -19.69 8.83
C VAL A 67 24.80 -21.09 8.26
N LYS A 68 25.84 -21.88 7.97
CA LYS A 68 25.69 -23.27 7.48
C LYS A 68 25.02 -24.16 8.51
N GLU A 69 25.29 -23.98 9.79
CA GLU A 69 24.58 -24.68 10.86
C GLU A 69 23.10 -24.31 10.88
N GLU A 70 22.77 -23.02 10.78
CA GLU A 70 21.39 -22.55 10.70
C GLU A 70 20.66 -23.04 9.44
N ILE A 71 21.31 -23.00 8.26
CA ILE A 71 20.76 -23.56 7.02
C ILE A 71 20.50 -25.05 7.16
N LYS A 72 21.40 -25.80 7.81
CA LYS A 72 21.22 -27.22 8.04
C LYS A 72 19.99 -27.48 8.92
N LEU A 73 19.86 -26.75 10.03
CA LEU A 73 18.68 -26.85 10.91
C LEU A 73 17.39 -26.46 10.18
N ALA A 74 17.44 -25.42 9.35
CA ALA A 74 16.33 -24.98 8.52
C ALA A 74 15.90 -26.08 7.52
N ALA A 75 16.88 -26.70 6.86
CA ALA A 75 16.66 -27.77 5.88
C ALA A 75 16.09 -29.04 6.52
N GLU A 76 16.52 -29.40 7.73
CA GLU A 76 15.98 -30.52 8.52
C GLU A 76 14.47 -30.36 8.82
N HIS A 77 13.95 -29.12 8.76
CA HIS A 77 12.55 -28.76 8.97
C HIS A 77 11.85 -28.20 7.71
N GLY A 78 12.39 -28.50 6.52
CA GLY A 78 11.75 -28.22 5.23
C GLY A 78 11.89 -26.79 4.70
N THR A 79 12.63 -25.91 5.38
CA THR A 79 12.94 -24.58 4.85
C THR A 79 14.08 -24.67 3.84
N HIS A 80 13.73 -24.54 2.56
CA HIS A 80 14.70 -24.61 1.45
C HIS A 80 14.88 -23.30 0.70
N LEU A 81 14.08 -22.26 0.98
CA LEU A 81 14.27 -20.94 0.39
C LEU A 81 15.30 -20.17 1.21
N ILE A 82 16.46 -19.88 0.63
CA ILE A 82 17.59 -19.24 1.30
C ILE A 82 17.88 -17.90 0.62
N SER A 83 18.05 -16.82 1.39
CA SER A 83 18.49 -15.53 0.89
C SER A 83 19.89 -15.22 1.43
N LEU A 84 20.83 -14.87 0.54
CA LEU A 84 22.22 -14.59 0.92
C LEU A 84 22.65 -13.23 0.37
N LEU A 85 23.36 -12.46 1.19
CA LEU A 85 23.93 -11.18 0.79
C LEU A 85 25.17 -11.39 -0.10
N VAL A 86 25.20 -10.69 -1.23
CA VAL A 86 26.37 -10.53 -2.10
C VAL A 86 26.53 -9.04 -2.40
N GLU A 87 27.72 -8.52 -2.16
CA GLU A 87 28.08 -7.15 -2.54
C GLU A 87 28.51 -7.13 -4.01
N LEU A 88 27.91 -6.22 -4.78
CA LEU A 88 28.28 -5.93 -6.15
C LEU A 88 28.87 -4.52 -6.20
N GLU A 89 30.20 -4.44 -6.10
CA GLU A 89 30.90 -3.19 -6.32
C GLU A 89 30.71 -2.74 -7.79
N VAL A 90 30.31 -1.47 -8.01
CA VAL A 90 30.05 -0.89 -9.33
C VAL A 90 31.37 -0.60 -10.05
N SER A 91 32.04 -1.67 -10.46
CA SER A 91 33.34 -1.67 -11.13
C SER A 91 33.46 -2.94 -11.97
N GLU A 92 33.72 -2.80 -13.28
CA GLU A 92 33.82 -3.95 -14.20
C GLU A 92 34.81 -5.01 -13.71
N ASN A 93 35.90 -4.58 -13.06
CA ASN A 93 36.95 -5.46 -12.56
C ASN A 93 36.52 -6.28 -11.33
N MET A 94 35.49 -5.83 -10.59
CA MET A 94 35.03 -6.46 -9.36
C MET A 94 33.85 -7.42 -9.58
N VAL A 95 33.27 -7.44 -10.78
CA VAL A 95 32.21 -8.42 -11.13
C VAL A 95 32.74 -9.86 -10.99
N ASP A 96 33.97 -10.11 -11.47
CA ASP A 96 34.92 -11.13 -10.96
C ASP A 96 34.56 -11.79 -9.61
N ASP A 97 34.72 -10.94 -8.62
CA ASP A 97 34.77 -11.30 -7.21
C ASP A 97 33.37 -11.54 -6.67
N ALA A 98 32.40 -10.71 -7.07
CA ALA A 98 31.00 -10.88 -6.73
C ALA A 98 30.46 -12.23 -7.24
N VAL A 99 30.76 -12.59 -8.49
CA VAL A 99 30.30 -13.88 -9.03
C VAL A 99 31.04 -15.04 -8.35
N SER A 100 32.34 -14.88 -8.05
CA SER A 100 33.11 -15.89 -7.31
C SER A 100 32.59 -16.11 -5.89
N MET A 101 32.19 -15.04 -5.20
CA MET A 101 31.54 -15.10 -3.89
C MET A 101 30.18 -15.82 -3.98
N ALA A 102 29.34 -15.45 -4.94
CA ALA A 102 28.05 -16.11 -5.17
C ALA A 102 28.23 -17.61 -5.45
N ALA A 103 29.19 -18.00 -6.28
CA ALA A 103 29.52 -19.39 -6.58
C ALA A 103 29.98 -20.15 -5.33
N TYR A 104 30.84 -19.51 -4.52
CA TYR A 104 31.34 -20.08 -3.28
C TYR A 104 30.20 -20.32 -2.28
N LEU A 105 29.35 -19.31 -2.05
CA LEU A 105 28.19 -19.40 -1.18
C LEU A 105 27.21 -20.49 -1.66
N LEU A 106 26.91 -20.53 -2.95
CA LEU A 106 25.99 -21.51 -3.53
C LEU A 106 26.49 -22.95 -3.31
N LYS A 107 27.79 -23.18 -3.52
CA LYS A 107 28.42 -24.46 -3.21
C LYS A 107 28.29 -24.82 -1.73
N GLN A 108 28.57 -23.87 -0.83
CA GLN A 108 28.51 -24.11 0.62
C GLN A 108 27.09 -24.39 1.11
N VAL A 109 26.08 -23.70 0.57
CA VAL A 109 24.67 -23.95 0.89
C VAL A 109 24.19 -25.29 0.36
N THR A 110 24.52 -25.63 -0.89
CA THR A 110 24.10 -26.90 -1.49
C THR A 110 24.76 -28.14 -0.86
N GLU A 111 25.95 -27.98 -0.25
CA GLU A 111 26.61 -29.03 0.54
C GLU A 111 25.79 -29.43 1.79
N VAL A 112 25.12 -28.47 2.45
CA VAL A 112 24.33 -28.73 3.67
C VAL A 112 22.82 -28.82 3.42
N ASN A 113 22.34 -28.23 2.32
CA ASN A 113 20.95 -28.27 1.88
C ASN A 113 20.90 -28.49 0.36
N PRO A 114 20.93 -29.75 -0.12
CA PRO A 114 20.90 -30.08 -1.54
C PRO A 114 19.61 -29.69 -2.26
N GLN A 115 18.57 -29.25 -1.55
CA GLN A 115 17.30 -28.78 -2.13
C GLN A 115 17.18 -27.25 -2.10
N ALA A 116 18.21 -26.54 -1.63
CA ALA A 116 18.15 -25.10 -1.44
C ALA A 116 17.84 -24.36 -2.74
N LEU A 117 16.95 -23.38 -2.67
CA LEU A 117 16.72 -22.39 -3.71
C LEU A 117 17.21 -21.04 -3.19
N VAL A 118 18.26 -20.51 -3.81
CA VAL A 118 19.01 -19.36 -3.32
C VAL A 118 18.59 -18.09 -4.07
N GLN A 119 18.06 -17.13 -3.33
CA GLN A 119 17.87 -15.77 -3.80
C GLN A 119 19.06 -14.91 -3.32
N PHE A 120 19.79 -14.30 -4.24
CA PHE A 120 20.89 -13.41 -3.85
C PHE A 120 20.34 -12.01 -3.58
N ARG A 121 20.56 -11.48 -2.38
CA ARG A 121 20.40 -10.05 -2.10
C ARG A 121 21.64 -9.34 -2.59
N VAL A 122 21.54 -8.65 -3.71
CA VAL A 122 22.65 -7.99 -4.39
C VAL A 122 22.69 -6.54 -3.95
N ALA A 123 23.64 -6.22 -3.08
CA ALA A 123 23.86 -4.87 -2.57
C ALA A 123 24.81 -4.11 -3.50
N PHE A 124 24.36 -3.01 -4.09
CA PHE A 124 25.20 -2.15 -4.92
C PHE A 124 26.16 -1.34 -4.04
N VAL A 125 27.46 -1.53 -4.22
CA VAL A 125 28.50 -0.84 -3.45
C VAL A 125 29.26 0.11 -4.38
N ALA A 126 29.44 1.36 -3.95
CA ALA A 126 30.26 2.29 -4.70
C ALA A 126 31.75 1.93 -4.56
N PRO A 127 32.54 1.98 -5.65
CA PRO A 127 33.98 1.75 -5.56
C PRO A 127 34.66 2.73 -4.60
N LYS A 128 35.84 2.35 -4.12
CA LYS A 128 36.69 3.27 -3.36
C LYS A 128 37.00 4.52 -4.19
N ASP A 129 36.93 5.69 -3.55
CA ASP A 129 37.15 7.01 -4.16
C ASP A 129 36.23 7.31 -5.37
N TRP A 130 35.02 6.71 -5.40
CA TRP A 130 34.04 6.88 -6.48
C TRP A 130 33.75 8.34 -6.80
N GLU A 131 33.85 9.25 -5.82
CA GLU A 131 33.55 10.67 -5.96
C GLU A 131 34.52 11.40 -6.90
N LYS A 132 35.67 10.79 -7.21
CA LYS A 132 36.61 11.28 -8.22
C LYS A 132 36.15 10.95 -9.64
N THR A 133 35.47 9.81 -9.80
CA THR A 133 34.95 9.30 -11.08
C THR A 133 33.58 9.90 -11.37
N TYR A 134 32.63 9.75 -10.43
CA TYR A 134 31.25 10.22 -10.54
C TYR A 134 31.07 11.55 -9.82
N LYS A 135 31.77 12.59 -10.30
CA LYS A 135 31.82 13.90 -9.63
C LYS A 135 30.45 14.54 -9.46
N ASN A 136 29.55 14.34 -10.41
CA ASN A 136 28.21 14.95 -10.39
C ASN A 136 27.24 14.21 -9.45
N ALA A 137 27.55 12.95 -9.10
CA ALA A 137 26.78 12.14 -8.15
C ALA A 137 27.09 12.49 -6.69
N ARG A 138 28.15 13.28 -6.44
CA ARG A 138 28.65 13.60 -5.11
C ARG A 138 27.75 14.62 -4.40
N PHE A 139 27.32 14.30 -3.19
CA PHE A 139 26.71 15.26 -2.26
C PHE A 139 27.08 14.94 -0.81
N ILE A 140 26.93 15.93 0.08
CA ILE A 140 27.10 15.78 1.52
C ILE A 140 25.71 15.81 2.14
N GLY A 141 25.40 14.81 2.96
CA GLY A 141 24.15 14.73 3.70
C GLY A 141 24.07 15.82 4.77
N GLU A 142 22.87 16.00 5.34
CA GLU A 142 22.65 16.93 6.46
C GLU A 142 23.40 16.51 7.73
N ASP A 143 23.76 15.23 7.85
CA ASP A 143 24.63 14.68 8.88
C ASP A 143 26.13 15.08 8.71
N GLY A 144 26.46 15.77 7.62
CA GLY A 144 27.82 16.18 7.26
C GLY A 144 28.68 15.07 6.65
N MET A 145 28.11 13.88 6.43
CA MET A 145 28.82 12.74 5.85
C MET A 145 28.71 12.74 4.32
N LEU A 146 29.72 12.16 3.67
CA LEU A 146 29.61 11.85 2.25
C LEU A 146 28.57 10.75 2.08
N ALA A 147 27.45 11.08 1.43
CA ALA A 147 26.42 10.12 1.10
C ALA A 147 26.86 9.20 -0.03
N ASP A 148 26.19 8.06 -0.20
CA ASP A 148 26.34 7.21 -1.38
C ASP A 148 26.08 7.97 -2.68
N PRO A 149 26.57 7.47 -3.84
CA PRO A 149 26.28 8.08 -5.14
C PRO A 149 24.79 8.39 -5.30
N SER A 150 24.51 9.60 -5.77
CA SER A 150 23.17 10.08 -6.13
C SER A 150 22.39 9.02 -6.90
N VAL A 151 21.14 8.77 -6.49
CA VAL A 151 20.21 7.94 -7.27
C VAL A 151 19.92 8.55 -8.64
N SER A 152 20.12 9.87 -8.78
CA SER A 152 19.90 10.62 -10.00
C SER A 152 21.07 10.55 -10.99
N ASP A 153 22.24 10.00 -10.61
CA ASP A 153 23.39 9.95 -11.51
C ASP A 153 23.28 8.84 -12.55
N ASP A 154 23.01 9.20 -13.81
CA ASP A 154 22.87 8.23 -14.88
C ASP A 154 24.20 7.50 -15.20
N THR A 155 25.35 8.13 -14.98
CA THR A 155 26.65 7.49 -15.29
C THR A 155 26.90 6.31 -14.35
N PHE A 156 26.79 6.54 -13.04
CA PHE A 156 26.94 5.49 -12.02
C PHE A 156 25.93 4.37 -12.21
N TRP A 157 24.66 4.69 -12.45
CA TRP A 157 23.63 3.66 -12.57
C TRP A 157 23.66 2.89 -13.90
N ASN A 158 24.16 3.50 -14.98
CA ASN A 158 24.44 2.76 -16.22
C ASN A 158 25.59 1.76 -15.99
N ASP A 159 26.66 2.16 -15.29
CA ASP A 159 27.75 1.25 -14.93
C ASP A 159 27.27 0.14 -13.99
N ALA A 160 26.37 0.46 -13.05
CA ALA A 160 25.76 -0.52 -12.14
C ALA A 160 24.88 -1.53 -12.89
N GLU A 161 24.09 -1.07 -13.87
CA GLU A 161 23.29 -1.93 -14.74
C GLU A 161 24.18 -2.85 -15.59
N ASP A 162 25.27 -2.34 -16.15
CA ASP A 162 26.24 -3.13 -16.91
C ASP A 162 26.95 -4.19 -16.03
N CYS A 163 27.30 -3.82 -14.80
CA CYS A 163 27.85 -4.75 -13.80
C CYS A 163 26.85 -5.85 -13.45
N LEU A 164 25.59 -5.48 -13.19
CA LEU A 164 24.50 -6.42 -12.91
C LEU A 164 24.26 -7.37 -14.08
N ALA A 165 24.22 -6.85 -15.31
CA ALA A 165 24.05 -7.67 -16.51
C ALA A 165 25.18 -8.69 -16.68
N ARG A 166 26.43 -8.29 -16.43
CA ARG A 166 27.59 -9.19 -16.45
C ARG A 166 27.53 -10.21 -15.33
N PHE A 167 27.16 -9.78 -14.12
CA PHE A 167 27.00 -10.64 -12.94
C PHE A 167 25.98 -11.76 -13.25
N ILE A 168 24.80 -11.43 -13.76
CA ILE A 168 23.74 -12.38 -14.07
C ILE A 168 24.14 -13.36 -15.18
N ARG A 169 24.72 -12.86 -16.28
CA ARG A 169 25.19 -13.72 -17.38
C ARG A 169 26.26 -14.73 -16.92
N LYS A 170 27.10 -14.36 -15.96
CA LYS A 170 28.11 -15.26 -15.36
C LYS A 170 27.46 -16.20 -14.36
N LEU A 171 26.56 -15.71 -13.50
CA LEU A 171 25.82 -16.50 -12.51
C LEU A 171 25.08 -17.69 -13.15
N ARG A 172 24.41 -17.46 -14.29
CA ARG A 172 23.70 -18.51 -15.04
C ARG A 172 24.60 -19.63 -15.59
N LYS A 173 25.91 -19.38 -15.73
CA LYS A 173 26.88 -20.33 -16.28
C LYS A 173 27.63 -21.10 -15.20
N MET A 174 27.38 -20.80 -13.92
CA MET A 174 28.07 -21.45 -12.82
C MET A 174 27.59 -22.89 -12.60
N PRO A 175 28.43 -23.73 -11.98
CA PRO A 175 27.94 -24.94 -11.34
C PRO A 175 26.83 -24.60 -10.33
N PHE A 176 25.81 -25.46 -10.24
CA PHE A 176 24.65 -25.28 -9.36
C PHE A 176 23.75 -24.08 -9.70
N ALA A 177 23.88 -23.46 -10.88
CA ALA A 177 23.06 -22.31 -11.28
C ALA A 177 21.54 -22.60 -11.25
N GLU A 178 21.13 -23.86 -11.38
CA GLU A 178 19.76 -24.30 -11.19
C GLU A 178 19.23 -24.02 -9.78
N HIS A 179 20.08 -23.95 -8.76
CA HIS A 179 19.68 -23.60 -7.40
C HIS A 179 19.39 -22.10 -7.24
N VAL A 180 19.72 -21.25 -8.21
CA VAL A 180 19.43 -19.82 -8.12
C VAL A 180 17.95 -19.57 -8.37
N LEU A 181 17.28 -18.94 -7.40
CA LEU A 181 15.87 -18.57 -7.44
C LEU A 181 15.67 -17.17 -8.05
N GLY A 182 16.58 -16.24 -7.76
CA GLY A 182 16.49 -14.87 -8.26
C GLY A 182 17.35 -13.87 -7.51
N ILE A 183 17.04 -12.58 -7.69
CA ILE A 183 17.79 -11.44 -7.20
C ILE A 183 16.86 -10.53 -6.38
N HIS A 184 17.28 -10.15 -5.17
CA HIS A 184 16.73 -9.01 -4.45
C HIS A 184 17.67 -7.82 -4.67
N LEU A 185 17.15 -6.73 -5.21
CA LEU A 185 17.92 -5.51 -5.51
C LEU A 185 18.05 -4.66 -4.25
N GLU A 186 19.28 -4.44 -3.79
CA GLU A 186 19.56 -3.82 -2.49
C GLU A 186 20.46 -2.58 -2.59
N ARG A 187 20.08 -1.51 -1.88
CA ARG A 187 20.83 -0.26 -1.72
C ARG A 187 20.37 0.45 -0.43
N GLY A 188 20.55 -0.19 0.71
CA GLY A 188 20.10 0.33 2.01
C GLY A 188 18.58 0.52 2.06
N GLU A 189 17.84 -0.49 1.58
CA GLU A 189 16.37 -0.51 1.45
C GLU A 189 15.78 0.62 0.61
N TRP A 190 16.62 1.28 -0.21
CA TRP A 190 16.25 2.34 -1.17
C TRP A 190 15.69 3.64 -0.55
N PHE A 191 15.78 3.84 0.76
CA PHE A 191 15.32 5.07 1.40
C PHE A 191 16.45 6.09 1.58
N PHE A 192 16.06 7.36 1.72
CA PHE A 192 16.92 8.42 2.24
C PHE A 192 16.72 8.51 3.76
N PRO A 193 17.75 8.32 4.59
CA PRO A 193 17.58 8.39 6.04
C PRO A 193 17.18 9.79 6.47
N MET A 194 16.26 9.86 7.44
CA MET A 194 15.71 11.13 7.93
C MET A 194 16.81 12.14 8.33
N ASP A 195 17.85 11.67 9.02
CA ASP A 195 18.96 12.49 9.53
C ASP A 195 20.00 12.83 8.46
N GLY A 196 20.07 12.05 7.36
CA GLY A 196 20.99 12.30 6.24
C GLY A 196 20.45 13.33 5.24
N GLY A 197 19.16 13.66 5.31
CA GLY A 197 18.50 14.56 4.38
C GLY A 197 18.32 13.99 2.98
N TYR A 198 18.17 14.85 1.98
CA TYR A 198 17.96 14.44 0.60
C TYR A 198 19.10 14.87 -0.33
N ASP A 199 19.23 14.13 -1.42
CA ASP A 199 20.20 14.38 -2.49
C ASP A 199 20.15 15.84 -2.94
N ASN A 200 21.30 16.53 -2.97
CA ASN A 200 21.42 17.89 -3.50
C ASN A 200 22.53 18.00 -4.57
N SER A 201 22.89 16.85 -5.16
CA SER A 201 23.97 16.73 -6.14
C SER A 201 23.67 17.47 -7.44
N ILE A 202 24.71 17.63 -8.26
CA ILE A 202 24.59 18.22 -9.61
C ILE A 202 23.68 17.34 -10.47
N SER A 203 23.88 16.01 -10.42
CA SER A 203 23.06 15.05 -11.16
C SER A 203 21.60 15.12 -10.75
N SER A 204 21.31 15.27 -9.45
CA SER A 204 19.94 15.47 -8.98
C SER A 204 19.33 16.78 -9.48
N THR A 205 20.10 17.87 -9.52
CA THR A 205 19.63 19.16 -10.05
C THR A 205 19.27 19.05 -11.54
N GLU A 206 20.13 18.42 -12.33
CA GLU A 206 19.90 18.23 -13.77
C GLU A 206 18.69 17.33 -14.04
N LYS A 207 18.57 16.21 -13.31
CA LYS A 207 17.47 15.27 -13.47
C LYS A 207 16.14 15.82 -12.96
N PHE A 208 16.16 16.60 -11.88
CA PHE A 208 14.96 17.30 -11.39
C PHE A 208 14.42 18.29 -12.44
N ARG A 209 15.30 19.00 -13.16
CA ARG A 209 14.89 19.86 -14.27
C ARG A 209 14.23 19.09 -15.41
N GLN A 210 14.70 17.88 -15.71
CA GLN A 210 14.08 17.00 -16.71
C GLN A 210 12.71 16.50 -16.22
N TRP A 211 12.62 16.08 -14.96
CA TRP A 211 11.36 15.67 -14.35
C TRP A 211 10.32 16.80 -14.35
N LEU A 212 10.72 18.04 -14.03
CA LEU A 212 9.84 19.21 -14.10
C LEU A 212 9.34 19.47 -15.52
N ARG A 213 10.21 19.33 -16.53
CA ARG A 213 9.80 19.47 -17.94
C ARG A 213 8.72 18.45 -18.31
N ALA A 214 8.85 17.20 -17.88
CA ALA A 214 7.83 16.18 -18.09
C ALA A 214 6.53 16.51 -17.31
N ARG A 215 6.65 16.77 -16.01
CA ARG A 215 5.52 17.05 -15.09
C ARG A 215 4.64 18.21 -15.56
N TYR A 216 5.27 19.26 -16.08
CA TYR A 216 4.63 20.50 -16.53
C TYR A 216 4.50 20.60 -18.05
N ARG A 217 4.67 19.50 -18.80
CA ARG A 217 4.54 19.46 -20.28
C ARG A 217 5.35 20.54 -21.01
N ASN A 218 6.57 20.81 -20.55
CA ASN A 218 7.43 21.90 -21.01
C ASN A 218 6.80 23.31 -20.96
N ASP A 219 5.71 23.50 -20.21
CA ASP A 219 5.04 24.79 -20.05
C ASP A 219 5.57 25.54 -18.82
N VAL A 220 6.48 26.47 -19.07
CA VAL A 220 7.06 27.32 -18.02
C VAL A 220 6.01 28.22 -17.35
N VAL A 221 4.92 28.58 -18.03
CA VAL A 221 3.84 29.40 -17.44
C VAL A 221 3.12 28.60 -16.36
N THR A 222 2.80 27.34 -16.64
CA THR A 222 2.16 26.45 -15.66
C THR A 222 3.10 26.15 -14.48
N LEU A 223 4.42 25.99 -14.70
CA LEU A 223 5.40 25.89 -13.61
C LEU A 223 5.38 27.15 -12.72
N ARG A 224 5.55 28.34 -13.31
CA ARG A 224 5.55 29.63 -12.58
C ARG A 224 4.27 29.86 -11.81
N ALA A 225 3.13 29.52 -12.41
CA ALA A 225 1.83 29.60 -11.75
C ALA A 225 1.74 28.63 -10.57
N SER A 226 2.13 27.36 -10.75
CA SER A 226 2.02 26.33 -9.71
C SER A 226 2.92 26.64 -8.51
N TRP A 227 4.13 27.15 -8.75
CA TRP A 227 5.08 27.53 -7.70
C TRP A 227 4.88 28.95 -7.17
N PHE A 228 3.92 29.69 -7.73
CA PHE A 228 3.69 31.11 -7.44
C PHE A 228 4.99 31.94 -7.48
N ASP A 229 5.81 31.69 -8.51
CA ASP A 229 7.16 32.24 -8.66
C ASP A 229 7.39 32.64 -10.12
N GLY A 230 7.30 33.94 -10.41
CA GLY A 230 7.49 34.47 -11.76
C GLY A 230 8.91 34.32 -12.32
N SER A 231 9.89 33.96 -11.47
CA SER A 231 11.28 33.75 -11.86
C SER A 231 11.62 32.29 -12.16
N ALA A 232 10.74 31.34 -11.83
CA ALA A 232 10.97 29.92 -12.05
C ALA A 232 11.19 29.63 -13.55
N ASP A 233 12.20 28.83 -13.86
CA ASP A 233 12.55 28.43 -15.22
C ASP A 233 13.22 27.06 -15.20
N PHE A 234 12.91 26.20 -16.17
CA PHE A 234 13.43 24.82 -16.22
C PHE A 234 14.97 24.78 -16.31
N ASP A 235 15.60 25.81 -16.87
CA ASP A 235 17.06 25.83 -17.05
C ASP A 235 17.80 26.33 -15.81
N THR A 236 17.14 27.09 -14.94
CA THR A 236 17.79 27.77 -13.80
C THR A 236 17.32 27.29 -12.44
N VAL A 237 16.19 26.59 -12.37
CA VAL A 237 15.63 26.07 -11.11
C VAL A 237 16.67 25.24 -10.34
N GLN A 238 16.65 25.40 -9.03
CA GLN A 238 17.52 24.73 -8.08
C GLN A 238 16.70 23.79 -7.20
N ILE A 239 17.38 22.82 -6.60
CA ILE A 239 16.80 21.97 -5.57
C ILE A 239 16.37 22.87 -4.40
N PRO A 240 15.13 22.75 -3.89
CA PRO A 240 14.69 23.49 -2.71
C PRO A 240 15.62 23.19 -1.52
N PRO A 241 15.98 24.19 -0.71
CA PRO A 241 16.81 23.95 0.46
C PRO A 241 16.06 23.08 1.47
N MET A 242 16.78 22.20 2.16
CA MET A 242 16.23 21.47 3.29
C MET A 242 15.80 22.48 4.36
N THR A 243 14.61 22.31 4.92
CA THR A 243 14.12 23.16 6.01
C THR A 243 14.01 22.30 7.27
N GLU A 244 14.89 22.56 8.25
CA GLU A 244 14.98 21.75 9.48
C GLU A 244 13.75 21.90 10.39
N ARG A 245 12.99 22.99 10.26
CA ARG A 245 12.00 23.38 11.27
C ARG A 245 10.72 23.89 10.63
N ARG A 246 9.62 23.26 11.06
CA ARG A 246 8.28 23.86 11.03
C ARG A 246 8.36 25.23 11.70
N SER A 247 8.11 26.30 10.96
CA SER A 247 7.83 27.58 11.62
C SER A 247 6.50 27.46 12.39
N LEU A 248 6.32 28.19 13.49
CA LEU A 248 5.03 28.16 14.23
C LEU A 248 3.83 28.58 13.35
N GLU A 249 4.10 29.18 12.20
CA GLU A 249 3.12 29.60 11.19
C GLU A 249 2.87 28.51 10.12
N GLU A 250 3.69 27.45 10.05
CA GLU A 250 3.54 26.37 9.08
C GLU A 250 2.45 25.38 9.47
N THR A 251 1.61 25.10 8.50
CA THR A 251 0.53 24.11 8.54
C THR A 251 1.09 22.68 8.56
N PHE A 252 0.33 21.69 9.04
CA PHE A 252 0.78 20.29 9.14
C PHE A 252 1.10 19.65 7.76
N VAL A 253 0.47 20.17 6.70
CA VAL A 253 0.79 19.91 5.30
C VAL A 253 1.10 21.21 4.57
N ARG A 254 1.89 21.16 3.49
CA ARG A 254 2.29 22.30 2.67
C ARG A 254 1.14 22.81 1.81
N THR A 255 0.38 23.77 2.34
CA THR A 255 -0.74 24.40 1.61
C THR A 255 -0.32 25.63 0.81
N ASP A 256 0.73 26.35 1.18
CA ASP A 256 1.19 27.52 0.42
C ASP A 256 1.69 27.12 -0.99
N ARG A 257 1.24 27.85 -2.01
CA ARG A 257 1.64 27.61 -3.41
C ARG A 257 3.14 27.71 -3.62
N LYS A 258 3.84 28.58 -2.86
CA LYS A 258 5.32 28.63 -2.95
C LYS A 258 5.97 27.36 -2.42
N SER A 259 5.32 26.67 -1.49
CA SER A 259 5.77 25.41 -0.91
C SER A 259 5.66 24.22 -1.88
N ARG A 260 4.98 24.39 -3.02
CA ARG A 260 4.86 23.36 -4.08
C ARG A 260 6.21 22.84 -4.57
N ARG A 261 7.24 23.69 -4.58
CA ARG A 261 8.60 23.30 -5.00
C ARG A 261 9.17 22.13 -4.19
N TRP A 262 8.90 22.07 -2.88
CA TRP A 262 9.32 20.95 -2.03
C TRP A 262 8.50 19.70 -2.32
N VAL A 263 7.18 19.84 -2.50
CA VAL A 263 6.29 18.72 -2.86
C VAL A 263 6.77 18.06 -4.16
N ASP A 264 7.03 18.86 -5.20
CA ASP A 264 7.55 18.38 -6.47
C ASP A 264 8.92 17.71 -6.32
N TYR A 265 9.80 18.24 -5.47
CA TYR A 265 11.10 17.63 -5.22
C TYR A 265 10.99 16.28 -4.50
N HIS A 266 10.11 16.15 -3.51
CA HIS A 266 9.86 14.90 -2.80
C HIS A 266 9.26 13.81 -3.71
N LEU A 267 8.34 14.19 -4.61
CA LEU A 267 7.80 13.29 -5.63
C LEU A 267 8.89 12.87 -6.61
N PHE A 268 9.73 13.80 -7.07
CA PHE A 268 10.87 13.53 -7.94
C PHE A 268 11.86 12.52 -7.34
N LEU A 269 12.20 12.63 -6.04
CA LEU A 269 13.09 11.68 -5.38
C LEU A 269 12.53 10.26 -5.42
N SER A 270 11.22 10.13 -5.15
CA SER A 270 10.54 8.84 -5.15
C SER A 270 10.43 8.26 -6.57
N ASP A 271 10.12 9.10 -7.56
CA ASP A 271 10.04 8.70 -8.96
C ASP A 271 11.41 8.28 -9.51
N THR A 272 12.46 9.02 -9.20
CA THR A 272 13.82 8.67 -9.66
C THR A 272 14.28 7.35 -9.03
N THR A 273 13.95 7.12 -7.76
CA THR A 273 14.24 5.86 -7.07
C THR A 273 13.47 4.69 -7.72
N HIS A 274 12.18 4.90 -7.99
CA HIS A 274 11.35 3.93 -8.73
C HIS A 274 11.92 3.61 -10.12
N ASP A 275 12.34 4.62 -10.88
CA ASP A 275 12.92 4.44 -12.21
C ASP A 275 14.21 3.60 -12.13
N ARG A 276 15.07 3.82 -11.12
CA ARG A 276 16.26 2.96 -10.92
C ARG A 276 15.88 1.52 -10.64
N ILE A 277 14.96 1.28 -9.71
CA ILE A 277 14.53 -0.06 -9.36
C ILE A 277 13.96 -0.78 -10.60
N THR A 278 13.10 -0.12 -11.38
CA THR A 278 12.49 -0.74 -12.56
C THR A 278 13.47 -0.97 -13.70
N ASN A 279 14.48 -0.10 -13.90
CA ASN A 279 15.56 -0.34 -14.85
C ASN A 279 16.36 -1.59 -14.48
N LEU A 280 16.75 -1.71 -13.21
CA LEU A 280 17.51 -2.84 -12.72
C LEU A 280 16.68 -4.12 -12.75
N ALA A 281 15.40 -4.07 -12.37
CA ALA A 281 14.48 -5.22 -12.43
C ALA A 281 14.35 -5.75 -13.86
N TYR A 282 14.15 -4.86 -14.82
CA TYR A 282 14.13 -5.22 -16.24
C TYR A 282 15.47 -5.83 -16.70
N CYS A 283 16.61 -5.27 -16.28
CA CYS A 283 17.93 -5.86 -16.54
C CYS A 283 18.01 -7.29 -15.98
N VAL A 284 17.53 -7.54 -14.76
CA VAL A 284 17.49 -8.90 -14.20
C VAL A 284 16.65 -9.83 -15.07
N LYS A 285 15.42 -9.44 -15.41
CA LYS A 285 14.52 -10.26 -16.24
C LYS A 285 15.13 -10.55 -17.60
N LYS A 286 15.66 -9.53 -18.28
CA LYS A 286 16.28 -9.66 -19.61
C LYS A 286 17.48 -10.60 -19.59
N GLU A 287 18.45 -10.37 -18.71
CA GLU A 287 19.71 -11.13 -18.69
C GLU A 287 19.54 -12.55 -18.12
N SER A 288 18.46 -12.76 -17.34
CA SER A 288 18.01 -14.08 -16.90
C SER A 288 17.10 -14.81 -17.89
N GLU A 289 16.73 -14.20 -19.02
CA GLU A 289 15.71 -14.75 -19.94
C GLU A 289 14.41 -15.09 -19.21
N GLY A 290 14.03 -14.24 -18.26
CA GLY A 290 12.82 -14.37 -17.44
C GLY A 290 12.92 -15.44 -16.34
N THR A 291 14.07 -16.09 -16.12
CA THR A 291 14.18 -17.22 -15.18
C THR A 291 14.40 -16.84 -13.72
N TYR A 292 14.68 -15.57 -13.41
CA TYR A 292 14.93 -15.12 -12.04
C TYR A 292 13.74 -14.32 -11.48
N LEU A 293 13.42 -14.58 -10.22
CA LEU A 293 12.62 -13.67 -9.41
C LEU A 293 13.36 -12.35 -9.19
N VAL A 294 12.60 -11.28 -9.06
CA VAL A 294 13.09 -9.95 -8.69
C VAL A 294 12.33 -9.45 -7.47
N GLY A 295 13.09 -9.15 -6.41
CA GLY A 295 12.59 -8.55 -5.19
C GLY A 295 13.21 -7.20 -4.91
N VAL A 296 12.51 -6.40 -4.11
CA VAL A 296 13.01 -5.12 -3.61
C VAL A 296 12.35 -4.75 -2.28
N SER A 297 13.10 -4.10 -1.41
CA SER A 297 12.56 -3.43 -0.22
C SER A 297 12.10 -2.01 -0.58
N TYR A 298 10.79 -1.75 -0.55
CA TYR A 298 10.21 -0.44 -0.94
C TYR A 298 8.80 -0.24 -0.37
N GLY A 299 8.31 1.02 -0.36
CA GLY A 299 6.89 1.31 -0.08
C GLY A 299 6.55 1.49 1.40
N TYR A 300 7.44 2.13 2.16
CA TYR A 300 7.39 2.24 3.63
C TYR A 300 6.45 3.39 4.07
N THR A 301 5.27 3.40 3.45
CA THR A 301 4.26 4.46 3.50
C THR A 301 3.61 4.61 4.87
N PHE A 302 3.66 3.58 5.71
CA PHE A 302 3.21 3.62 7.10
C PHE A 302 4.35 3.75 8.12
N GLU A 303 5.61 3.90 7.68
CA GLU A 303 6.77 3.96 8.58
C GLU A 303 7.46 5.32 8.54
N TRP A 304 7.74 5.85 7.34
CA TRP A 304 8.52 7.08 7.19
C TRP A 304 7.68 8.34 7.35
N SER A 305 7.94 9.07 8.45
CA SER A 305 7.27 10.33 8.81
C SER A 305 7.84 11.57 8.10
N HIS A 306 8.72 11.40 7.13
CA HIS A 306 9.28 12.50 6.34
C HIS A 306 9.05 12.29 4.84
N PRO A 307 8.73 13.36 4.08
CA PRO A 307 8.26 13.25 2.69
C PRO A 307 9.39 12.93 1.70
N TYR A 308 10.65 13.12 2.08
CA TYR A 308 11.82 12.89 1.23
C TYR A 308 12.41 11.48 1.33
N SER A 309 11.67 10.51 1.87
CA SER A 309 12.15 9.13 2.05
C SER A 309 12.49 8.41 0.75
N GLY A 310 11.96 8.86 -0.39
CA GLY A 310 12.10 8.19 -1.69
C GLY A 310 11.09 7.06 -1.92
N HIS A 311 10.14 6.85 -1.01
CA HIS A 311 9.21 5.70 -1.01
C HIS A 311 7.78 6.03 -1.51
N LEU A 312 7.56 7.22 -2.08
CA LEU A 312 6.23 7.74 -2.44
C LEU A 312 5.78 7.40 -3.89
N SER A 313 6.33 6.32 -4.46
CA SER A 313 6.01 5.82 -5.80
C SER A 313 5.61 4.34 -5.78
N LEU A 314 5.04 3.87 -4.67
CA LEU A 314 4.71 2.45 -4.48
C LEU A 314 3.70 1.94 -5.51
N GLY A 315 2.64 2.69 -5.82
CA GLY A 315 1.68 2.30 -6.84
C GLY A 315 2.33 2.09 -8.22
N LYS A 316 3.29 2.95 -8.60
CA LYS A 316 4.07 2.78 -9.85
C LYS A 316 4.82 1.45 -9.83
N LEU A 317 5.51 1.16 -8.74
CA LEU A 317 6.32 -0.05 -8.59
C LEU A 317 5.46 -1.32 -8.60
N LEU A 318 4.30 -1.31 -7.94
CA LEU A 318 3.36 -2.43 -7.93
C LEU A 318 2.80 -2.77 -9.32
N ARG A 319 2.80 -1.82 -10.25
CA ARG A 319 2.42 -2.03 -11.66
C ARG A 319 3.55 -2.50 -12.55
N CYS A 320 4.81 -2.47 -12.09
CA CYS A 320 5.94 -2.97 -12.85
C CYS A 320 5.86 -4.50 -12.99
N ALA A 321 5.80 -5.02 -14.21
CA ALA A 321 5.74 -6.46 -14.47
C ALA A 321 7.05 -7.18 -14.06
N ASP A 322 8.18 -6.46 -14.04
CA ASP A 322 9.50 -7.03 -13.81
C ASP A 322 9.83 -7.28 -12.33
N VAL A 323 9.02 -6.77 -11.39
CA VAL A 323 9.15 -6.98 -9.95
C VAL A 323 8.14 -8.03 -9.50
N ASP A 324 8.56 -9.11 -8.83
CA ASP A 324 7.68 -10.20 -8.41
C ASP A 324 7.19 -10.04 -6.96
N TYR A 325 8.03 -9.48 -6.09
CA TYR A 325 7.72 -9.31 -4.67
C TYR A 325 8.31 -8.03 -4.10
N ILE A 326 7.67 -7.53 -3.04
CA ILE A 326 8.17 -6.41 -2.23
C ILE A 326 8.35 -6.91 -0.81
N ALA A 327 9.47 -6.54 -0.20
CA ALA A 327 9.81 -6.91 1.15
C ALA A 327 9.97 -5.67 2.05
N GLY A 328 9.97 -5.90 3.36
CA GLY A 328 10.34 -4.87 4.32
C GLY A 328 10.25 -5.35 5.77
N PRO A 329 11.06 -4.77 6.67
CA PRO A 329 11.05 -5.14 8.07
C PRO A 329 9.80 -4.60 8.76
N PRO A 330 9.13 -5.37 9.63
CA PRO A 330 8.09 -4.79 10.49
C PRO A 330 8.69 -3.71 11.38
N SER A 331 7.90 -2.70 11.76
CA SER A 331 8.37 -1.52 12.49
C SER A 331 9.23 -1.87 13.71
N HIS A 332 10.43 -1.29 13.78
CA HIS A 332 11.39 -1.49 14.87
C HIS A 332 10.88 -1.00 16.23
N GLU A 333 10.02 0.01 16.24
CA GLU A 333 9.47 0.65 17.44
C GLU A 333 8.52 -0.30 18.21
N THR A 334 7.87 -1.24 17.53
CA THR A 334 6.76 -2.04 18.09
C THR A 334 6.97 -3.55 17.98
N ARG A 335 8.23 -4.02 17.91
CA ARG A 335 8.56 -5.45 17.69
C ARG A 335 8.40 -6.36 18.89
N LEU A 336 8.43 -5.82 20.10
CA LEU A 336 8.38 -6.61 21.33
C LEU A 336 7.05 -7.37 21.46
N PRO A 337 7.00 -8.46 22.25
CA PRO A 337 5.74 -9.11 22.61
C PRO A 337 4.75 -8.12 23.22
N GLY A 338 3.46 -8.24 22.86
CA GLY A 338 2.36 -7.35 23.23
C GLY A 338 2.16 -6.15 22.28
N ALA A 339 3.17 -5.83 21.48
CA ALA A 339 3.14 -4.74 20.51
C ALA A 339 2.79 -5.23 19.09
N LEU A 340 2.56 -4.30 18.17
CA LEU A 340 1.99 -4.56 16.86
C LEU A 340 2.98 -5.19 15.86
N ALA A 341 4.22 -4.69 15.81
CA ALA A 341 5.19 -4.97 14.75
C ALA A 341 4.58 -4.83 13.36
N ALA A 342 4.01 -3.65 13.11
CA ALA A 342 3.27 -3.37 11.90
C ALA A 342 4.16 -3.50 10.66
N PHE A 343 3.62 -4.08 9.60
CA PHE A 343 4.30 -4.10 8.30
C PHE A 343 4.35 -2.68 7.71
N PRO A 344 5.47 -2.24 7.10
CA PRO A 344 5.71 -0.83 6.76
C PRO A 344 4.88 -0.32 5.57
N GLY A 345 4.25 -1.20 4.79
CA GLY A 345 3.42 -0.84 3.63
C GLY A 345 2.00 -1.43 3.64
N PRO A 346 1.14 -1.04 2.68
CA PRO A 346 -0.21 -1.58 2.51
C PRO A 346 -0.17 -2.98 1.91
N MET A 347 -0.01 -4.00 2.75
CA MET A 347 0.21 -5.39 2.31
C MET A 347 -0.86 -5.91 1.34
N ASP A 348 -2.14 -5.54 1.51
CA ASP A 348 -3.23 -6.01 0.64
C ASP A 348 -3.17 -5.37 -0.76
N SER A 349 -2.60 -4.16 -0.92
CA SER A 349 -2.28 -3.62 -2.24
C SER A 349 -1.29 -4.48 -3.01
N PHE A 350 -0.35 -5.14 -2.32
CA PHE A 350 0.69 -5.90 -2.98
C PHE A 350 0.04 -7.11 -3.66
N ALA A 351 -0.78 -7.85 -2.89
CA ALA A 351 -1.55 -8.98 -3.39
C ALA A 351 -2.54 -8.58 -4.50
N LEU A 352 -3.23 -7.45 -4.34
CA LEU A 352 -4.15 -6.91 -5.35
C LEU A 352 -3.45 -6.57 -6.68
N ASN A 353 -2.16 -6.23 -6.62
CA ASN A 353 -1.31 -5.95 -7.77
C ASN A 353 -0.52 -7.19 -8.25
N GLY A 354 -0.84 -8.38 -7.73
CA GLY A 354 -0.20 -9.64 -8.10
C GLY A 354 1.23 -9.81 -7.59
N LYS A 355 1.63 -9.03 -6.58
CA LYS A 355 2.95 -9.08 -5.96
C LYS A 355 2.87 -9.85 -4.64
N LEU A 356 3.90 -10.63 -4.35
CA LEU A 356 4.05 -11.24 -3.04
C LEU A 356 4.60 -10.18 -2.06
N ALA A 357 3.98 -10.04 -0.89
CA ALA A 357 4.54 -9.26 0.21
C ALA A 357 5.37 -10.16 1.11
N ILE A 358 6.59 -9.74 1.49
CA ILE A 358 7.47 -10.50 2.36
C ILE A 358 7.85 -9.69 3.60
N SER A 359 7.48 -10.20 4.79
CA SER A 359 7.87 -9.63 6.08
C SER A 359 9.29 -10.04 6.46
N GLU A 360 10.19 -9.07 6.63
CA GLU A 360 11.61 -9.29 6.96
C GLU A 360 11.82 -9.29 8.48
N GLU A 361 11.75 -10.47 9.09
CA GLU A 361 11.78 -10.65 10.55
C GLU A 361 13.21 -10.88 11.06
N ASP A 362 13.93 -9.78 11.30
CA ASP A 362 15.26 -9.74 11.89
C ASP A 362 15.20 -9.63 13.43
N TYR A 363 14.54 -10.60 14.07
CA TYR A 363 14.43 -10.65 15.52
C TYR A 363 15.73 -11.15 16.17
N LYS A 364 16.49 -10.23 16.77
CA LYS A 364 17.68 -10.57 17.57
C LYS A 364 17.35 -11.51 18.72
N THR A 365 18.22 -12.48 18.97
CA THR A 365 18.10 -13.40 20.10
C THR A 365 19.39 -13.44 20.92
N PRO A 366 19.33 -13.79 22.22
CA PRO A 366 20.53 -13.96 23.03
C PRO A 366 21.36 -15.22 22.65
N ILE A 367 20.89 -16.04 21.69
CA ILE A 367 21.53 -17.32 21.30
C ILE A 367 22.92 -17.08 20.72
N SER A 368 23.12 -16.00 19.96
CA SER A 368 24.43 -15.65 19.40
C SER A 368 25.49 -15.39 20.47
N GLY A 369 25.08 -14.97 21.66
CA GLY A 369 25.97 -14.55 22.76
C GLY A 369 26.86 -13.35 22.40
N ARG A 370 26.53 -12.63 21.32
CA ARG A 370 27.30 -11.49 20.80
C ARG A 370 26.53 -10.18 20.98
N GLU A 371 27.27 -9.10 21.12
CA GLU A 371 26.72 -7.74 21.03
C GLU A 371 26.68 -7.34 19.57
N GLU A 372 25.51 -6.87 19.11
CA GLU A 372 25.28 -6.49 17.72
C GLU A 372 25.56 -4.99 17.53
N PRO A 373 26.03 -4.58 16.34
CA PRO A 373 26.50 -3.20 16.11
C PRO A 373 25.38 -2.15 16.14
N ASP A 374 24.12 -2.56 15.94
CA ASP A 374 22.98 -1.66 15.94
C ASP A 374 22.23 -1.68 17.29
N SER A 375 21.83 -0.49 17.77
CA SER A 375 21.18 -0.29 19.07
C SER A 375 19.66 -0.11 19.00
N TYR A 376 19.11 0.11 17.80
CA TYR A 376 17.69 0.39 17.59
C TYR A 376 16.84 -0.90 17.55
N ASN A 377 17.38 -2.03 17.08
CA ASN A 377 16.64 -3.29 17.00
C ASN A 377 16.76 -4.06 18.34
N PRO A 378 15.67 -4.26 19.10
CA PRO A 378 15.72 -4.85 20.43
C PRO A 378 15.90 -6.38 20.41
N VAL A 379 16.55 -6.91 21.46
CA VAL A 379 16.75 -8.36 21.63
C VAL A 379 15.50 -9.03 22.23
N ILE A 380 15.00 -10.08 21.56
CA ILE A 380 13.93 -10.95 22.07
C ILE A 380 14.51 -11.93 23.09
N LYS A 381 14.23 -11.65 24.36
CA LYS A 381 14.98 -12.22 25.50
C LYS A 381 14.74 -13.70 25.80
N THR A 382 13.61 -14.28 25.37
CA THR A 382 13.25 -15.66 25.74
C THR A 382 12.75 -16.46 24.53
N PRO A 383 12.92 -17.79 24.50
CA PRO A 383 12.37 -18.64 23.45
C PRO A 383 10.85 -18.51 23.30
N GLN A 384 10.12 -18.33 24.41
CA GLN A 384 8.67 -18.14 24.39
C GLN A 384 8.29 -16.80 23.76
N ALA A 385 9.00 -15.71 24.09
CA ALA A 385 8.78 -14.41 23.45
C ALA A 385 9.03 -14.50 21.94
N LEU A 386 10.10 -15.17 21.52
CA LEU A 386 10.46 -15.39 20.12
C LEU A 386 9.37 -16.19 19.38
N GLU A 387 8.87 -17.26 20.00
CA GLU A 387 7.75 -18.04 19.47
C GLU A 387 6.53 -17.17 19.17
N ASN A 388 6.15 -16.32 20.12
CA ASN A 388 4.97 -15.49 20.00
C ASN A 388 5.13 -14.43 18.90
N VAL A 389 6.29 -13.78 18.80
CA VAL A 389 6.50 -12.79 17.72
C VAL A 389 6.58 -13.45 16.34
N HIS A 390 7.15 -14.67 16.22
CA HIS A 390 7.12 -15.45 14.98
C HIS A 390 5.68 -15.82 14.59
N TRP A 391 4.84 -16.28 15.52
CA TRP A 391 3.43 -16.56 15.24
C TRP A 391 2.61 -15.29 14.95
N ARG A 392 2.99 -14.14 15.51
CA ARG A 392 2.34 -12.85 15.20
C ARG A 392 2.60 -12.47 13.74
N GLY A 393 3.85 -12.56 13.29
CA GLY A 393 4.22 -12.30 11.89
C GLY A 393 3.66 -13.35 10.92
N ALA A 394 3.66 -14.63 11.31
CA ALA A 394 2.97 -15.67 10.56
C ALA A 394 1.47 -15.38 10.42
N GLY A 395 0.80 -14.95 11.50
CA GLY A 395 -0.62 -14.58 11.47
C GLY A 395 -0.94 -13.46 10.49
N LEU A 396 -0.09 -12.43 10.42
CA LEU A 396 -0.17 -11.36 9.43
C LEU A 396 -0.09 -11.94 8.01
N THR A 397 0.96 -12.71 7.71
CA THR A 397 1.16 -13.26 6.35
C THR A 397 0.05 -14.24 5.93
N LEU A 398 -0.51 -15.01 6.87
CA LEU A 398 -1.66 -15.87 6.65
C LEU A 398 -2.95 -15.08 6.38
N ALA A 399 -3.17 -13.97 7.08
CA ALA A 399 -4.35 -13.14 6.86
C ALA A 399 -4.31 -12.41 5.50
N HIS A 400 -3.12 -11.99 5.06
CA HIS A 400 -2.96 -11.15 3.87
C HIS A 400 -2.35 -11.86 2.65
N GLY A 401 -2.05 -13.15 2.74
CA GLY A 401 -1.50 -13.94 1.62
C GLY A 401 -0.06 -13.58 1.27
N GLY A 402 0.73 -13.21 2.28
CA GLY A 402 2.15 -12.88 2.16
C GLY A 402 3.08 -14.03 2.52
N GLY A 403 4.37 -13.71 2.60
CA GLY A 403 5.44 -14.56 3.10
C GLY A 403 6.28 -13.89 4.17
N ASN A 404 7.22 -14.62 4.74
CA ASN A 404 8.15 -14.10 5.73
C ASN A 404 9.58 -14.59 5.46
N VAL A 405 10.54 -13.79 5.88
CA VAL A 405 11.96 -14.15 5.93
C VAL A 405 12.38 -14.03 7.38
N TRP A 406 12.85 -15.13 7.98
CA TRP A 406 13.55 -15.03 9.25
C TRP A 406 15.00 -14.70 8.98
N MET A 407 15.50 -13.65 9.63
CA MET A 407 16.79 -13.08 9.29
C MET A 407 17.75 -13.22 10.46
N ASP A 408 18.98 -13.65 10.15
CA ASP A 408 20.16 -13.36 10.95
C ASP A 408 21.02 -12.36 10.18
N THR A 409 20.73 -11.08 10.38
CA THR A 409 21.30 -9.99 9.57
C THR A 409 22.82 -9.97 9.58
N TRP A 410 23.45 -10.45 10.67
CA TRP A 410 24.90 -10.46 10.81
C TRP A 410 25.54 -11.84 10.65
N GLY A 411 24.75 -12.90 10.54
CA GLY A 411 25.21 -14.29 10.50
C GLY A 411 25.87 -14.72 11.82
N ASN A 412 25.32 -14.27 12.95
CA ASN A 412 25.88 -14.45 14.30
C ASN A 412 25.27 -15.61 15.10
N GLY A 413 24.29 -16.33 14.55
CA GLY A 413 23.59 -17.46 15.15
C GLY A 413 22.28 -17.10 15.86
N TRP A 414 21.54 -16.09 15.38
CA TRP A 414 20.27 -15.67 16.01
C TRP A 414 19.21 -16.77 16.00
N LEU A 415 19.25 -17.66 15.01
CA LEU A 415 18.27 -18.72 14.78
C LEU A 415 18.89 -20.12 14.95
N ASN A 416 20.05 -20.21 15.61
CA ASN A 416 20.80 -21.46 15.80
C ASN A 416 20.20 -22.34 16.93
N SER A 417 18.95 -22.76 16.76
CA SER A 417 18.25 -23.68 17.65
C SER A 417 17.21 -24.52 16.89
N PRO A 418 17.23 -25.86 17.02
CA PRO A 418 16.26 -26.74 16.33
C PRO A 418 14.80 -26.38 16.62
N GLY A 419 14.48 -25.93 17.84
CA GLY A 419 13.11 -25.58 18.22
C GLY A 419 12.54 -24.37 17.46
N ILE A 420 13.41 -23.50 16.93
CA ILE A 420 13.00 -22.40 16.06
C ILE A 420 12.52 -22.96 14.71
N TRP A 421 13.29 -23.87 14.12
CA TRP A 421 12.99 -24.46 12.81
C TRP A 421 11.85 -25.48 12.85
N ALA A 422 11.67 -26.22 13.93
CA ALA A 422 10.47 -27.03 14.15
C ALA A 422 9.18 -26.19 14.13
N ARG A 423 9.24 -24.92 14.53
CA ARG A 423 8.12 -23.97 14.39
C ARG A 423 7.96 -23.47 12.96
N ALA A 424 9.05 -23.28 12.20
CA ALA A 424 8.98 -22.95 10.78
C ALA A 424 8.21 -24.01 9.98
N GLU A 425 8.40 -25.29 10.30
CA GLU A 425 7.66 -26.40 9.66
C GLU A 425 6.13 -26.24 9.81
N LYS A 426 5.67 -25.89 11.02
CA LYS A 426 4.24 -25.62 11.29
C LYS A 426 3.73 -24.40 10.52
N ILE A 427 4.52 -23.33 10.47
CA ILE A 427 4.16 -22.09 9.75
C ILE A 427 4.08 -22.36 8.24
N GLN A 428 5.01 -23.12 7.68
CA GLN A 428 4.98 -23.53 6.27
C GLN A 428 3.76 -24.40 5.96
N ALA A 429 3.35 -25.29 6.85
CA ALA A 429 2.12 -26.05 6.70
C ALA A 429 0.88 -25.14 6.67
N ALA A 430 0.82 -24.13 7.55
CA ALA A 430 -0.26 -23.13 7.52
C ALA A 430 -0.23 -22.27 6.24
N GLN A 431 0.95 -21.90 5.75
CA GLN A 431 1.10 -21.18 4.48
C GLN A 431 0.61 -22.00 3.29
N ARG A 432 0.86 -23.33 3.27
CA ARG A 432 0.27 -24.23 2.25
C ARG A 432 -1.26 -24.22 2.30
N MET A 433 -1.86 -24.29 3.49
CA MET A 433 -3.31 -24.17 3.64
C MET A 433 -3.82 -22.81 3.13
N ARG A 434 -3.08 -21.70 3.37
CA ARG A 434 -3.43 -20.37 2.86
C ARG A 434 -3.46 -20.34 1.33
N MET A 435 -2.49 -20.96 0.67
CA MET A 435 -2.46 -21.01 -0.79
C MET A 435 -3.66 -21.78 -1.37
N GLN A 436 -4.27 -22.70 -0.61
CA GLN A 436 -5.44 -23.49 -1.02
C GLN A 436 -6.77 -22.78 -0.75
N ALA A 437 -6.83 -21.91 0.26
CA ALA A 437 -8.03 -21.13 0.57
C ALA A 437 -8.13 -19.85 -0.30
N PRO A 438 -9.33 -19.40 -0.69
CA PRO A 438 -9.52 -18.12 -1.39
C PRO A 438 -9.33 -16.91 -0.45
N MET A 439 -8.83 -15.79 -0.97
CA MET A 439 -8.78 -14.53 -0.22
C MET A 439 -10.19 -13.95 -0.08
N THR A 440 -10.64 -13.66 1.14
CA THR A 440 -11.91 -12.97 1.37
C THR A 440 -11.70 -11.46 1.40
N ALA A 441 -12.74 -10.68 1.10
CA ALA A 441 -12.67 -9.23 1.31
C ALA A 441 -12.56 -8.90 2.83
N PRO A 442 -11.87 -7.81 3.22
CA PRO A 442 -11.93 -7.27 4.57
C PRO A 442 -13.33 -6.75 4.90
N ASP A 443 -13.64 -6.64 6.19
CA ASP A 443 -14.77 -5.81 6.62
C ASP A 443 -14.41 -4.32 6.57
N VAL A 444 -13.14 -3.98 6.83
CA VAL A 444 -12.61 -2.61 6.84
C VAL A 444 -11.45 -2.44 5.87
N ALA A 445 -11.52 -1.42 5.01
CA ALA A 445 -10.40 -0.97 4.18
C ALA A 445 -9.77 0.30 4.77
N LEU A 446 -8.51 0.22 5.17
CA LEU A 446 -7.66 1.36 5.50
C LEU A 446 -7.00 1.87 4.22
N LEU A 447 -7.31 3.11 3.83
CA LEU A 447 -6.84 3.73 2.60
C LEU A 447 -5.79 4.81 2.89
N ILE A 448 -4.59 4.63 2.33
CA ILE A 448 -3.48 5.58 2.37
C ILE A 448 -3.13 6.06 0.95
N ASP A 449 -2.78 7.32 0.78
CA ASP A 449 -2.21 7.86 -0.47
C ASP A 449 -0.74 8.16 -0.26
N GLU A 450 0.14 7.40 -0.92
CA GLU A 450 1.58 7.60 -0.80
C GLU A 450 2.01 8.95 -1.38
N ARG A 451 1.34 9.42 -2.44
CA ARG A 451 1.67 10.69 -3.09
C ARG A 451 1.34 11.89 -2.19
N SER A 452 0.21 11.84 -1.47
CA SER A 452 -0.18 12.89 -0.52
C SER A 452 0.82 13.09 0.62
N LEU A 453 1.63 12.08 0.96
CA LEU A 453 2.70 12.24 1.96
C LEU A 453 3.76 13.27 1.51
N ALA A 454 3.89 13.57 0.22
CA ALA A 454 4.83 14.59 -0.27
C ALA A 454 4.50 16.02 0.26
N TYR A 455 3.26 16.25 0.67
CA TYR A 455 2.80 17.50 1.28
C TYR A 455 3.10 17.58 2.77
N LEU A 456 3.46 16.48 3.43
CA LEU A 456 3.68 16.46 4.88
C LEU A 456 4.75 17.49 5.27
N ALA A 457 4.40 18.36 6.22
CA ALA A 457 5.29 19.37 6.79
C ALA A 457 5.60 19.07 8.26
N ASP A 458 4.68 18.40 8.96
CA ASP A 458 4.79 18.06 10.38
C ASP A 458 4.89 16.55 10.58
N ARG A 459 5.94 16.13 11.29
CA ARG A 459 6.18 14.71 11.59
C ARG A 459 5.18 14.17 12.60
N GLU A 460 4.76 14.97 13.58
CA GLU A 460 3.76 14.56 14.57
C GLU A 460 2.42 14.23 13.88
N ALA A 461 2.10 14.94 12.80
CA ALA A 461 0.90 14.65 12.01
C ALA A 461 0.91 13.27 11.37
N PHE A 462 2.09 12.74 11.00
CA PHE A 462 2.19 11.37 10.50
C PHE A 462 1.94 10.36 11.62
N ASP A 463 2.52 10.59 12.80
CA ASP A 463 2.31 9.69 13.94
C ASP A 463 0.83 9.66 14.34
N ASP A 464 0.18 10.82 14.42
CA ASP A 464 -1.22 10.94 14.82
C ASP A 464 -2.21 10.43 13.74
N LEU A 465 -2.04 10.86 12.48
CA LEU A 465 -3.00 10.56 11.41
C LEU A 465 -2.76 9.22 10.73
N VAL A 466 -1.53 8.69 10.75
CA VAL A 466 -1.17 7.47 10.03
C VAL A 466 -0.84 6.33 10.99
N LYS A 467 0.18 6.47 11.84
CA LYS A 467 0.63 5.37 12.72
C LYS A 467 -0.42 5.02 13.78
N GLN A 468 -0.94 6.01 14.50
CA GLN A 468 -1.90 5.82 15.59
C GLN A 468 -3.26 5.31 15.08
N VAL A 469 -3.68 5.73 13.88
CA VAL A 469 -4.87 5.19 13.22
C VAL A 469 -4.68 3.72 12.89
N ARG A 470 -3.57 3.36 12.24
CA ARG A 470 -3.23 1.96 11.94
C ARG A 470 -3.20 1.10 13.20
N GLU A 471 -2.52 1.57 14.26
CA GLU A 471 -2.46 0.88 15.56
C GLU A 471 -3.85 0.66 16.15
N SER A 472 -4.67 1.72 16.19
CA SER A 472 -6.01 1.67 16.77
C SER A 472 -6.93 0.74 15.99
N LEU A 473 -6.85 0.78 14.66
CA LEU A 473 -7.66 -0.04 13.78
C LEU A 473 -7.30 -1.53 13.89
N LEU A 474 -6.01 -1.87 13.94
CA LEU A 474 -5.55 -3.26 14.07
C LEU A 474 -5.78 -3.86 15.47
N ARG A 475 -6.15 -3.02 16.45
CA ARG A 475 -6.63 -3.41 17.77
C ARG A 475 -8.14 -3.37 17.94
N SER A 476 -8.88 -2.92 16.93
CA SER A 476 -10.34 -2.78 16.99
C SER A 476 -11.09 -4.12 17.03
N GLY A 477 -10.39 -5.23 16.82
CA GLY A 477 -10.97 -6.57 16.71
C GLY A 477 -11.76 -6.80 15.41
N LEU A 478 -11.54 -5.98 14.38
CA LEU A 478 -12.17 -6.12 13.07
C LEU A 478 -11.26 -6.84 12.06
N SER A 479 -11.83 -7.32 10.95
CA SER A 479 -11.06 -7.75 9.78
C SER A 479 -10.64 -6.54 8.94
N VAL A 480 -9.35 -6.20 8.97
CA VAL A 480 -8.80 -4.99 8.35
C VAL A 480 -7.95 -5.36 7.13
N GLY A 481 -8.02 -4.59 6.05
CA GLY A 481 -7.07 -4.63 4.94
C GLY A 481 -6.51 -3.24 4.67
N CYS A 482 -5.24 -3.15 4.28
CA CYS A 482 -4.54 -1.90 4.03
C CYS A 482 -4.26 -1.73 2.53
N TYR A 483 -4.76 -0.65 1.94
CA TYR A 483 -4.66 -0.39 0.50
C TYR A 483 -4.18 1.03 0.19
N LEU A 484 -3.54 1.18 -0.97
CA LEU A 484 -3.37 2.45 -1.64
C LEU A 484 -4.71 2.95 -2.15
N ILE A 485 -5.01 4.23 -1.94
CA ILE A 485 -6.24 4.84 -2.47
C ILE A 485 -6.30 4.77 -4.00
N SER A 486 -5.15 4.77 -4.67
CA SER A 486 -5.06 4.67 -6.12
C SER A 486 -5.55 3.31 -6.66
N ASP A 487 -5.50 2.25 -5.86
CA ASP A 487 -6.04 0.95 -6.25
C ASP A 487 -7.55 1.01 -6.49
N LEU A 488 -8.27 1.91 -5.81
CA LEU A 488 -9.71 2.08 -6.00
C LEU A 488 -10.07 2.47 -7.45
N ALA A 489 -9.21 3.26 -8.10
CA ALA A 489 -9.38 3.71 -9.48
C ALA A 489 -8.79 2.74 -10.51
N HIS A 490 -7.67 2.07 -10.16
CA HIS A 490 -6.88 1.29 -11.11
C HIS A 490 -7.03 -0.22 -10.97
N ARG A 491 -7.92 -0.71 -10.09
CA ARG A 491 -8.16 -2.14 -9.90
C ARG A 491 -9.64 -2.44 -10.10
N GLU A 492 -9.92 -3.17 -11.18
CA GLU A 492 -11.25 -3.64 -11.53
C GLU A 492 -11.87 -4.42 -10.36
N ASN A 493 -11.12 -5.35 -9.78
CA ASN A 493 -11.55 -6.21 -8.68
C ASN A 493 -11.06 -5.69 -7.32
N PHE A 494 -11.32 -4.42 -7.03
CA PHE A 494 -11.08 -3.86 -5.69
C PHE A 494 -12.01 -4.56 -4.66
N PRO A 495 -11.50 -5.03 -3.50
CA PRO A 495 -12.32 -5.74 -2.51
C PRO A 495 -13.48 -4.92 -1.94
N GLU A 496 -14.67 -5.52 -1.88
CA GLU A 496 -15.85 -4.90 -1.28
C GLU A 496 -15.77 -4.95 0.25
N SER A 497 -15.53 -3.78 0.86
CA SER A 497 -15.51 -3.59 2.32
C SER A 497 -16.78 -2.86 2.77
N ARG A 498 -17.06 -2.90 4.07
CA ARG A 498 -18.23 -2.21 4.66
C ARG A 498 -17.86 -0.83 5.20
N LEU A 499 -16.68 -0.72 5.79
CA LEU A 499 -16.11 0.53 6.32
C LEU A 499 -14.84 0.90 5.54
N TYR A 500 -14.73 2.16 5.14
CA TYR A 500 -13.55 2.72 4.49
C TYR A 500 -12.99 3.86 5.35
N VAL A 501 -11.72 3.74 5.74
CA VAL A 501 -11.01 4.70 6.60
C VAL A 501 -9.97 5.43 5.77
N PHE A 502 -10.10 6.75 5.64
CA PHE A 502 -9.18 7.59 4.88
C PHE A 502 -8.24 8.36 5.82
N VAL A 503 -6.94 8.05 5.80
CA VAL A 503 -5.97 8.65 6.75
C VAL A 503 -5.29 9.93 6.25
N ASN A 504 -5.07 10.03 4.94
CA ASN A 504 -4.32 11.15 4.36
C ASN A 504 -4.76 11.45 2.91
N ALA A 505 -6.07 11.37 2.63
CA ALA A 505 -6.64 11.68 1.32
C ALA A 505 -6.63 13.19 1.02
N TRP A 506 -5.46 13.82 1.10
CA TRP A 506 -5.28 15.26 0.98
C TRP A 506 -5.26 15.69 -0.48
N ASP A 507 -4.57 14.98 -1.37
CA ASP A 507 -4.54 15.24 -2.82
C ASP A 507 -5.32 14.17 -3.57
N VAL A 508 -6.59 14.45 -3.86
CA VAL A 508 -7.49 13.48 -4.50
C VAL A 508 -7.58 13.77 -5.98
N ARG A 509 -6.94 12.89 -6.76
CA ARG A 509 -6.91 12.96 -8.23
C ARG A 509 -8.30 12.67 -8.83
N PRO A 510 -8.61 13.20 -10.04
CA PRO A 510 -9.94 13.06 -10.64
C PRO A 510 -10.45 11.63 -10.74
N GLU A 511 -9.58 10.68 -11.11
CA GLU A 511 -9.90 9.26 -11.24
C GLU A 511 -10.23 8.61 -9.89
N VAL A 512 -9.51 8.99 -8.83
CA VAL A 512 -9.78 8.53 -7.47
C VAL A 512 -11.11 9.10 -6.95
N ARG A 513 -11.38 10.38 -7.20
CA ARG A 513 -12.68 11.00 -6.88
C ARG A 513 -13.82 10.25 -7.57
N SER A 514 -13.69 9.98 -8.87
CA SER A 514 -14.74 9.29 -9.63
C SER A 514 -14.97 7.88 -9.06
N ALA A 515 -13.90 7.18 -8.69
CA ALA A 515 -13.98 5.87 -8.07
C ALA A 515 -14.64 5.92 -6.67
N ILE A 516 -14.37 6.94 -5.85
CA ILE A 516 -15.06 7.13 -4.56
C ILE A 516 -16.57 7.33 -4.79
N LYS A 517 -16.96 8.24 -5.69
CA LYS A 517 -18.38 8.51 -5.98
C LYS A 517 -19.10 7.26 -6.52
N SER A 518 -18.51 6.60 -7.52
CA SER A 518 -19.18 5.51 -8.24
C SER A 518 -19.16 4.17 -7.50
N ARG A 519 -18.14 3.91 -6.67
CA ARG A 519 -17.93 2.62 -6.00
C ARG A 519 -18.21 2.65 -4.50
N LEU A 520 -17.99 3.78 -3.82
CA LEU A 520 -18.04 3.85 -2.36
C LEU A 520 -19.25 4.59 -1.78
N GLN A 521 -19.78 5.61 -2.46
CA GLN A 521 -20.95 6.39 -2.02
C GLN A 521 -22.28 5.66 -2.33
N ARG A 522 -22.41 4.41 -1.87
CA ARG A 522 -23.50 3.49 -2.21
C ARG A 522 -23.52 2.27 -1.29
N ASP A 523 -24.54 1.42 -1.43
CA ASP A 523 -24.65 0.08 -0.86
C ASP A 523 -24.50 0.01 0.67
N ASN A 524 -24.97 1.04 1.39
CA ASN A 524 -24.88 1.22 2.84
C ASN A 524 -23.44 1.22 3.40
N LYS A 525 -22.46 1.55 2.56
CA LYS A 525 -21.05 1.69 2.98
C LYS A 525 -20.88 2.87 3.92
N VAL A 526 -19.93 2.74 4.85
CA VAL A 526 -19.52 3.80 5.78
C VAL A 526 -18.17 4.35 5.35
N LEU A 527 -18.09 5.67 5.13
CA LEU A 527 -16.85 6.38 4.80
C LEU A 527 -16.44 7.25 5.99
N PHE A 528 -15.29 6.95 6.59
CA PHE A 528 -14.74 7.69 7.72
C PHE A 528 -13.55 8.56 7.27
N TRP A 529 -13.71 9.86 7.45
CA TRP A 529 -12.75 10.89 7.09
C TRP A 529 -12.12 11.47 8.34
N LEU A 530 -10.83 11.20 8.54
CA LEU A 530 -10.08 11.75 9.65
C LEU A 530 -9.45 13.08 9.29
N TYR A 531 -9.65 14.07 10.16
CA TYR A 531 -9.02 15.39 10.17
C TYR A 531 -9.30 16.27 8.95
N ALA A 532 -8.81 15.88 7.77
CA ALA A 532 -9.00 16.61 6.52
C ALA A 532 -8.90 15.69 5.30
N ALA A 533 -9.67 15.99 4.26
CA ALA A 533 -9.63 15.32 2.97
C ALA A 533 -9.96 16.29 1.83
N GLY A 534 -9.47 16.01 0.62
CA GLY A 534 -9.73 16.84 -0.56
C GLY A 534 -9.16 18.25 -0.45
N LEU A 535 -8.02 18.41 0.22
CA LEU A 535 -7.32 19.71 0.32
C LEU A 535 -6.80 20.16 -1.06
N PHE A 536 -6.38 19.20 -1.87
CA PHE A 536 -5.81 19.40 -3.19
C PHE A 536 -6.44 18.46 -4.23
N GLU A 537 -6.34 18.88 -5.50
CA GLU A 537 -6.65 18.08 -6.67
C GLU A 537 -5.52 18.23 -7.69
N ALA A 538 -4.76 17.16 -7.89
CA ALA A 538 -3.59 17.13 -8.76
C ALA A 538 -2.59 18.27 -8.45
N GLY A 539 -2.46 18.63 -7.17
CA GLY A 539 -1.54 19.67 -6.71
C GLY A 539 -2.04 21.10 -6.67
N ARG A 540 -3.32 21.34 -6.97
CA ARG A 540 -3.97 22.64 -6.80
C ARG A 540 -4.89 22.61 -5.59
N GLU A 541 -5.00 23.71 -4.85
CA GLU A 541 -5.98 23.85 -3.76
C GLU A 541 -7.39 23.53 -4.27
N SER A 542 -8.10 22.65 -3.58
CA SER A 542 -9.41 22.12 -4.01
C SER A 542 -10.38 21.91 -2.84
N LEU A 543 -10.14 22.57 -1.70
CA LEU A 543 -10.93 22.38 -0.48
C LEU A 543 -12.43 22.62 -0.69
N GLU A 544 -12.79 23.55 -1.58
CA GLU A 544 -14.18 23.82 -1.95
C GLU A 544 -14.90 22.60 -2.57
N ARG A 545 -14.14 21.68 -3.15
CA ARG A 545 -14.61 20.43 -3.78
C ARG A 545 -14.54 19.22 -2.86
N ALA A 546 -14.02 19.35 -1.65
CA ALA A 546 -13.93 18.23 -0.68
C ALA A 546 -15.30 17.56 -0.48
N ARG A 547 -16.38 18.34 -0.51
CA ARG A 547 -17.76 17.84 -0.43
C ARG A 547 -18.09 16.78 -1.49
N GLU A 548 -17.51 16.84 -2.69
CA GLU A 548 -17.80 15.89 -3.77
C GLU A 548 -17.41 14.45 -3.39
N ILE A 549 -16.37 14.29 -2.57
CA ILE A 549 -15.88 12.97 -2.12
C ILE A 549 -16.36 12.62 -0.73
N THR A 550 -16.44 13.60 0.18
CA THR A 550 -16.81 13.34 1.58
C THR A 550 -18.31 13.42 1.83
N GLY A 551 -19.08 14.08 0.95
CA GLY A 551 -20.45 14.50 1.23
C GLY A 551 -20.57 15.65 2.24
N ILE A 552 -19.48 16.01 2.92
CA ILE A 552 -19.43 17.00 4.01
C ILE A 552 -18.49 18.13 3.60
N ALA A 553 -19.00 19.35 3.48
CA ALA A 553 -18.14 20.51 3.25
C ALA A 553 -17.28 20.78 4.50
N ILE A 554 -16.00 21.07 4.31
CA ILE A 554 -15.06 21.38 5.40
C ILE A 554 -14.36 22.72 5.16
N ARG A 555 -13.97 23.41 6.24
CA ARG A 555 -13.19 24.65 6.19
C ARG A 555 -12.17 24.69 7.33
N PRO A 556 -11.02 25.37 7.15
CA PRO A 556 -10.10 25.59 8.26
C PRO A 556 -10.76 26.47 9.33
N GLN A 557 -10.50 26.17 10.60
CA GLN A 557 -10.89 27.06 11.69
C GLN A 557 -10.23 28.45 11.55
N PRO A 558 -10.82 29.50 12.12
CA PRO A 558 -10.19 30.82 12.17
C PRO A 558 -8.77 30.76 12.72
N PHE A 559 -7.88 31.61 12.22
CA PHE A 559 -6.46 31.61 12.59
C PHE A 559 -6.25 31.61 14.12
N ALA A 560 -5.31 30.78 14.60
CA ALA A 560 -4.99 30.58 16.02
C ALA A 560 -6.13 30.02 16.90
N SER A 561 -7.18 29.44 16.31
CA SER A 561 -8.17 28.68 17.08
C SER A 561 -7.51 27.46 17.73
N ARG A 562 -7.79 27.24 19.02
CA ARG A 562 -7.28 26.07 19.74
C ARG A 562 -8.11 24.85 19.34
N SER A 563 -7.43 23.76 18.97
CA SER A 563 -8.05 22.44 18.87
C SER A 563 -8.60 21.98 20.23
N GLY A 564 -9.44 20.96 20.22
CA GLY A 564 -10.12 20.43 21.40
C GLY A 564 -11.62 20.35 21.16
N THR A 565 -12.19 19.16 21.23
CA THR A 565 -13.61 18.87 20.97
C THR A 565 -14.37 18.59 22.26
N THR A 566 -15.53 19.21 22.40
CA THR A 566 -16.56 18.88 23.40
C THR A 566 -17.63 18.01 22.74
N LEU A 567 -17.91 16.83 23.32
CA LEU A 567 -18.95 15.92 22.81
C LEU A 567 -20.34 16.39 23.26
N LEU A 568 -21.29 16.43 22.33
CA LEU A 568 -22.64 16.96 22.58
C LEU A 568 -23.60 15.90 23.14
N ASN A 569 -23.42 14.63 22.75
CA ASN A 569 -24.27 13.52 23.19
C ASN A 569 -23.41 12.36 23.70
N THR A 570 -23.09 12.36 25.00
CA THR A 570 -22.30 11.30 25.65
C THR A 570 -23.02 9.95 25.76
N ARG A 571 -24.28 9.86 25.31
CA ARG A 571 -25.00 8.58 25.18
C ARG A 571 -24.88 7.97 23.79
N GLU A 572 -24.42 8.72 22.80
CA GLU A 572 -24.20 8.18 21.46
C GLU A 572 -23.02 7.19 21.49
N PRO A 573 -23.16 5.97 20.91
CA PRO A 573 -22.10 4.96 20.95
C PRO A 573 -20.75 5.46 20.42
N LEU A 574 -20.76 6.21 19.32
CA LEU A 574 -19.55 6.82 18.75
C LEU A 574 -18.88 7.83 19.70
N CYS A 575 -19.65 8.55 20.51
CA CYS A 575 -19.11 9.45 21.54
C CYS A 575 -18.56 8.67 22.74
N GLN A 576 -19.21 7.58 23.16
CA GLN A 576 -18.76 6.73 24.27
C GLN A 576 -17.46 5.98 23.96
N ALA A 577 -17.20 5.73 22.68
CA ALA A 577 -16.01 5.08 22.20
C ALA A 577 -14.74 5.95 22.29
N LEU A 578 -14.88 7.22 22.64
CA LEU A 578 -13.79 8.19 22.67
C LEU A 578 -13.50 8.70 24.09
N ASP A 579 -12.24 9.05 24.35
CA ASP A 579 -11.83 9.66 25.62
C ASP A 579 -12.12 11.16 25.61
N GLU A 580 -13.14 11.56 26.36
CA GLU A 580 -13.59 12.96 26.48
C GLU A 580 -12.48 13.91 26.93
N ARG A 581 -11.57 13.46 27.82
CA ARG A 581 -10.48 14.33 28.32
C ARG A 581 -9.47 14.60 27.22
N LYS A 582 -9.05 13.55 26.51
CA LYS A 582 -8.12 13.70 25.38
C LYS A 582 -8.72 14.55 24.28
N LEU A 583 -9.98 14.32 23.93
CA LEU A 583 -10.70 15.14 22.96
C LEU A 583 -10.76 16.61 23.38
N ALA A 584 -11.08 16.90 24.65
CA ALA A 584 -11.14 18.28 25.13
C ALA A 584 -9.77 18.97 25.14
N GLU A 585 -8.68 18.23 25.35
CA GLU A 585 -7.30 18.72 25.21
C GLU A 585 -6.96 19.06 23.75
N GLY A 586 -7.43 18.23 22.81
CA GLY A 586 -7.26 18.39 21.36
C GLY A 586 -5.89 17.99 20.84
N GLY A 587 -5.76 17.94 19.52
CA GLY A 587 -4.46 17.71 18.84
C GLY A 587 -3.57 18.95 18.76
N THR A 588 -2.29 18.75 18.39
CA THR A 588 -1.30 19.82 18.14
C THR A 588 -1.29 20.32 16.70
N LEU A 589 -2.07 19.68 15.82
CA LEU A 589 -2.10 19.97 14.40
C LEU A 589 -2.77 21.32 14.09
N SER A 590 -2.24 22.03 13.10
CA SER A 590 -2.74 23.34 12.66
C SER A 590 -2.68 23.47 11.13
N PRO A 591 -3.69 24.08 10.47
CA PRO A 591 -4.98 24.42 11.06
C PRO A 591 -5.78 23.14 11.34
N SER A 592 -6.73 23.22 12.26
CA SER A 592 -7.81 22.24 12.41
C SER A 592 -8.98 22.61 11.49
N TYR A 593 -9.80 21.63 11.12
CA TYR A 593 -10.87 21.79 10.13
C TYR A 593 -12.22 21.51 10.77
N PHE A 594 -13.21 22.33 10.47
CA PHE A 594 -14.59 22.14 10.91
C PHE A 594 -15.48 21.77 9.74
N ALA A 595 -16.52 20.98 10.02
CA ALA A 595 -17.53 20.61 9.06
C ALA A 595 -18.62 21.69 8.95
N ILE A 596 -19.19 21.81 7.77
CA ILE A 596 -20.41 22.58 7.51
C ILE A 596 -21.50 21.55 7.18
N PRO A 597 -22.16 20.97 8.21
CA PRO A 597 -23.19 19.97 7.98
C PRO A 597 -24.42 20.63 7.36
N GLU A 598 -24.84 20.17 6.19
CA GLU A 598 -26.16 20.48 5.62
C GLU A 598 -27.21 19.45 6.06
N VAL A 599 -26.77 18.20 6.19
CA VAL A 599 -27.54 17.05 6.66
C VAL A 599 -26.66 16.26 7.63
N GLY A 600 -27.25 15.73 8.70
CA GLY A 600 -26.55 14.87 9.65
C GLY A 600 -26.69 15.29 11.11
N VAL A 601 -26.12 14.46 11.96
CA VAL A 601 -26.09 14.62 13.42
C VAL A 601 -24.74 15.19 13.81
N LEU A 602 -24.78 16.29 14.56
CA LEU A 602 -23.61 16.89 15.18
C LEU A 602 -23.32 16.19 16.51
N LEU A 603 -22.17 15.53 16.61
CA LEU A 603 -21.73 14.76 17.78
C LEU A 603 -20.72 15.52 18.64
N GLY A 604 -20.01 16.48 18.07
CA GLY A 604 -19.01 17.27 18.78
C GLY A 604 -18.72 18.61 18.14
N GLU A 605 -18.36 19.57 18.97
CA GLU A 605 -17.98 20.93 18.58
C GLU A 605 -16.60 21.26 19.14
N TYR A 606 -15.83 22.07 18.43
CA TYR A 606 -14.61 22.64 18.97
C TYR A 606 -14.94 23.52 20.18
N SER A 607 -14.32 23.20 21.32
CA SER A 607 -14.58 23.83 22.61
C SER A 607 -14.31 25.34 22.60
N SER A 608 -13.39 25.79 21.74
CA SER A 608 -12.98 27.19 21.65
C SER A 608 -13.88 28.03 20.74
N THR A 609 -14.44 27.45 19.67
CA THR A 609 -15.15 28.18 18.61
C THR A 609 -16.63 27.81 18.49
N GLY A 610 -17.06 26.67 19.05
CA GLY A 610 -18.39 26.10 18.84
C GLY A 610 -18.60 25.55 17.42
N LEU A 611 -17.54 25.44 16.62
CA LEU A 611 -17.64 24.96 15.24
C LEU A 611 -17.72 23.43 15.18
N PRO A 612 -18.49 22.82 14.25
CA PRO A 612 -18.63 21.37 14.15
C PRO A 612 -17.31 20.61 13.95
N SER A 613 -16.96 19.75 14.89
CA SER A 613 -15.73 18.95 14.85
C SER A 613 -15.98 17.45 14.70
N PHE A 614 -17.18 16.94 15.03
CA PHE A 614 -17.54 15.54 14.82
C PHE A 614 -18.95 15.43 14.26
N VAL A 615 -19.09 14.94 13.03
CA VAL A 615 -20.35 14.91 12.27
C VAL A 615 -20.58 13.54 11.66
N VAL A 616 -21.83 13.09 11.71
CA VAL A 616 -22.33 11.89 11.03
C VAL A 616 -23.44 12.30 10.06
N SER A 617 -23.23 12.10 8.76
CA SER A 617 -24.16 12.49 7.70
C SER A 617 -24.69 11.25 6.95
N PRO A 618 -25.94 10.83 7.20
CA PRO A 618 -26.59 9.78 6.42
C PRO A 618 -27.04 10.33 5.07
N PHE A 619 -26.83 9.55 4.00
CA PHE A 619 -27.32 9.80 2.66
C PHE A 619 -28.32 8.72 2.28
N ASP A 620 -29.49 8.73 2.90
CA ASP A 620 -30.52 7.68 2.82
C ASP A 620 -31.88 8.18 2.29
N GLU A 621 -31.92 9.41 1.75
CA GLU A 621 -33.14 10.02 1.22
C GLU A 621 -33.59 9.45 -0.14
N ASP A 622 -32.66 8.88 -0.94
CA ASP A 622 -33.01 8.30 -2.24
C ASP A 622 -33.90 7.04 -2.03
N PRO A 623 -35.03 6.88 -2.74
CA PRO A 623 -35.84 5.67 -2.63
C PRO A 623 -35.08 4.37 -2.97
N ASP A 624 -34.02 4.47 -3.78
CA ASP A 624 -33.13 3.37 -4.11
C ASP A 624 -32.08 3.16 -3.00
N ARG A 625 -32.28 2.09 -2.22
CA ARG A 625 -31.36 1.71 -1.13
C ARG A 625 -29.94 1.40 -1.59
N SER A 626 -29.74 1.07 -2.87
CA SER A 626 -28.38 0.85 -3.39
C SER A 626 -27.58 2.14 -3.44
N LYS A 627 -28.21 3.32 -3.37
CA LYS A 627 -27.52 4.60 -3.30
C LYS A 627 -27.33 5.11 -1.88
N HIS A 628 -27.75 4.34 -0.87
CA HIS A 628 -27.59 4.71 0.52
C HIS A 628 -26.15 4.57 0.97
N TRP A 629 -25.65 5.49 1.79
CA TRP A 629 -24.34 5.41 2.42
C TRP A 629 -24.26 6.36 3.63
N LEU A 630 -23.19 6.22 4.41
CA LEU A 630 -22.96 7.03 5.61
C LEU A 630 -21.58 7.72 5.52
N SER A 631 -21.55 9.03 5.72
CA SER A 631 -20.29 9.77 5.89
C SER A 631 -20.07 10.13 7.34
N VAL A 632 -18.85 9.93 7.83
CA VAL A 632 -18.45 10.31 9.19
C VAL A 632 -17.18 11.14 9.11
N PHE A 633 -17.20 12.34 9.70
CA PHE A 633 -16.06 13.24 9.75
C PHE A 633 -15.67 13.53 11.20
N LEU A 634 -14.40 13.32 11.54
CA LEU A 634 -13.81 13.71 12.83
C LEU A 634 -12.65 14.68 12.59
N GLY A 635 -12.82 15.93 12.98
CA GLY A 635 -11.84 17.01 12.83
C GLY A 635 -10.68 16.98 13.84
N GLU A 636 -10.67 16.03 14.77
CA GLU A 636 -9.57 15.79 15.71
C GLU A 636 -8.76 14.57 15.31
N PRO A 637 -7.42 14.58 15.46
CA PRO A 637 -6.57 13.44 15.16
C PRO A 637 -6.55 12.42 16.31
N ILE A 638 -7.66 12.26 17.04
CA ILE A 638 -7.75 11.43 18.25
C ILE A 638 -8.72 10.29 17.99
N VAL A 639 -8.18 9.09 17.85
CA VAL A 639 -8.92 7.86 17.57
C VAL A 639 -8.64 6.77 18.62
N SER A 640 -9.51 5.76 18.67
CA SER A 640 -9.38 4.62 19.59
C SER A 640 -9.80 3.31 18.90
N PRO A 641 -9.36 2.14 19.39
CA PRO A 641 -9.88 0.85 18.94
C PRO A 641 -11.40 0.74 19.06
N ALA A 642 -11.95 1.28 20.14
CA ALA A 642 -13.40 1.33 20.36
C ALA A 642 -14.13 2.16 19.30
N LEU A 643 -13.58 3.30 18.86
CA LEU A 643 -14.20 4.12 17.81
C LEU A 643 -14.36 3.30 16.53
N PHE A 644 -13.29 2.62 16.10
CA PHE A 644 -13.32 1.82 14.88
C PHE A 644 -14.25 0.63 15.01
N ARG A 645 -14.30 0.00 16.18
CA ARG A 645 -15.25 -1.08 16.50
C ARG A 645 -16.70 -0.63 16.37
N GLU A 646 -17.05 0.55 16.88
CA GLU A 646 -18.40 1.12 16.74
C GLU A 646 -18.71 1.48 15.27
N LEU A 647 -17.76 2.11 14.55
CA LEU A 647 -17.92 2.37 13.11
C LEU A 647 -18.10 1.07 12.32
N GLY A 648 -17.34 0.03 12.65
CA GLY A 648 -17.48 -1.30 12.07
C GLY A 648 -18.85 -1.91 12.37
N THR A 649 -19.32 -1.78 13.60
CA THR A 649 -20.65 -2.28 14.02
C THR A 649 -21.77 -1.57 13.23
N ILE A 650 -21.68 -0.24 13.07
CA ILE A 650 -22.61 0.54 12.24
C ILE A 650 -22.57 0.06 10.79
N ALA A 651 -21.38 -0.24 10.25
CA ALA A 651 -21.20 -0.75 8.90
C ALA A 651 -21.64 -2.23 8.75
N GLY A 652 -21.94 -2.95 9.83
CA GLY A 652 -22.24 -4.39 9.80
C GLY A 652 -21.01 -5.29 9.68
N ALA A 653 -19.83 -4.82 10.09
CA ALA A 653 -18.61 -5.62 10.23
C ALA A 653 -18.73 -6.63 11.38
N HIS A 654 -18.02 -7.76 11.27
CA HIS A 654 -17.95 -8.72 12.37
C HIS A 654 -16.86 -8.31 13.36
N VAL A 655 -17.22 -8.14 14.63
CA VAL A 655 -16.28 -7.84 15.72
C VAL A 655 -15.80 -9.15 16.35
N TRP A 656 -14.53 -9.50 16.13
CA TRP A 656 -13.91 -10.74 16.59
C TRP A 656 -13.57 -10.74 18.09
N SER A 657 -13.14 -9.61 18.66
CA SER A 657 -12.74 -9.51 20.08
C SER A 657 -12.85 -8.08 20.57
N PHE A 658 -13.22 -7.90 21.84
CA PHE A 658 -13.37 -6.60 22.51
C PHE A 658 -12.17 -6.19 23.39
N ASP A 659 -11.10 -6.98 23.39
CA ASP A 659 -10.00 -6.88 24.38
C ASP A 659 -8.78 -6.04 23.92
N ASP A 660 -8.90 -5.26 22.84
CA ASP A 660 -7.84 -4.39 22.26
C ASP A 660 -6.48 -5.06 21.97
N ASP A 661 -6.50 -6.38 21.81
CA ASP A 661 -5.39 -7.19 21.30
C ASP A 661 -5.19 -6.92 19.80
N VAL A 662 -3.98 -7.22 19.29
CA VAL A 662 -3.75 -7.18 17.83
C VAL A 662 -4.47 -8.36 17.19
N ILE A 663 -5.26 -8.10 16.16
CA ILE A 663 -6.00 -9.14 15.42
C ILE A 663 -5.64 -9.13 13.94
N TRP A 664 -5.25 -10.31 13.45
CA TRP A 664 -5.16 -10.63 12.02
C TRP A 664 -6.29 -11.59 11.67
N ALA A 665 -7.38 -11.07 11.12
CA ALA A 665 -8.57 -11.85 10.78
C ALA A 665 -8.83 -11.81 9.28
N ARG A 666 -8.59 -12.93 8.59
CA ARG A 666 -9.04 -13.16 7.22
C ARG A 666 -9.38 -14.65 7.08
N PRO A 667 -10.66 -15.03 7.27
CA PRO A 667 -11.06 -16.43 7.26
C PRO A 667 -10.50 -17.19 6.05
N PRO A 668 -10.02 -18.42 6.24
CA PRO A 668 -10.16 -19.22 7.46
C PRO A 668 -9.13 -18.91 8.56
N PHE A 669 -8.24 -17.91 8.41
CA PHE A 669 -7.19 -17.64 9.40
C PHE A 669 -7.59 -16.53 10.37
N LEU A 670 -7.35 -16.79 11.66
CA LEU A 670 -7.51 -15.83 12.74
C LEU A 670 -6.32 -15.91 13.68
N THR A 671 -5.60 -14.80 13.86
CA THR A 671 -4.51 -14.70 14.84
C THR A 671 -4.74 -13.53 15.79
N ILE A 672 -4.49 -13.77 17.07
CA ILE A 672 -4.61 -12.79 18.15
C ILE A 672 -3.27 -12.72 18.87
N HIS A 673 -2.73 -11.51 19.03
CA HIS A 673 -1.55 -11.26 19.83
C HIS A 673 -1.90 -10.40 21.03
N ALA A 674 -1.81 -11.01 22.21
CA ALA A 674 -2.38 -10.48 23.43
C ALA A 674 -1.60 -9.30 24.01
N LYS A 675 -2.31 -8.25 24.39
CA LYS A 675 -1.80 -7.15 25.21
C LYS A 675 -2.27 -7.31 26.64
N GLY A 676 -1.36 -7.69 27.53
CA GLY A 676 -1.64 -7.99 28.93
C GLY A 676 -2.19 -9.41 29.15
N THR A 677 -2.09 -9.86 30.40
CA THR A 677 -2.64 -11.16 30.85
C THR A 677 -4.10 -11.01 31.26
N GLY A 678 -4.96 -11.96 30.92
CA GLY A 678 -6.36 -11.94 31.33
C GLY A 678 -7.26 -12.87 30.53
N PRO A 679 -8.55 -12.99 30.91
CA PRO A 679 -9.53 -13.69 30.09
C PRO A 679 -9.67 -13.01 28.72
N ARG A 680 -9.92 -13.80 27.69
CA ARG A 680 -10.24 -13.36 26.32
C ARG A 680 -11.45 -14.09 25.79
N THR A 681 -12.25 -13.38 25.01
CA THR A 681 -13.38 -13.97 24.28
C THR A 681 -13.32 -13.58 22.81
N ILE A 682 -13.25 -14.60 21.95
CA ILE A 682 -13.37 -14.43 20.51
C ILE A 682 -14.81 -14.76 20.12
N ALA A 683 -15.47 -13.83 19.43
CA ALA A 683 -16.76 -14.08 18.80
C ALA A 683 -16.56 -14.67 17.40
N LEU A 684 -17.22 -15.79 17.13
CA LEU A 684 -17.26 -16.46 15.84
C LEU A 684 -18.64 -16.31 15.23
N PRO A 685 -18.77 -16.35 13.89
CA PRO A 685 -20.07 -16.49 13.24
C PRO A 685 -20.80 -17.78 13.62
N ASP A 686 -22.11 -17.82 13.31
CA ASP A 686 -22.96 -18.96 13.63
C ASP A 686 -22.44 -20.27 13.01
N GLN A 687 -22.46 -21.35 13.81
CA GLN A 687 -22.02 -22.70 13.44
C GLN A 687 -20.51 -22.85 13.11
N TRP A 688 -19.72 -21.80 13.27
CA TRP A 688 -18.28 -21.90 13.05
C TRP A 688 -17.58 -22.69 14.15
N SER A 689 -16.52 -23.38 13.76
CA SER A 689 -15.60 -24.10 14.64
C SER A 689 -14.24 -23.42 14.63
N ALA A 690 -13.41 -23.73 15.62
CA ALA A 690 -12.04 -23.25 15.72
C ALA A 690 -11.05 -24.38 15.96
N TYR A 691 -9.92 -24.35 15.25
CA TYR A 691 -8.81 -25.29 15.39
C TYR A 691 -7.52 -24.51 15.65
N ASN A 692 -6.83 -24.80 16.74
CA ASN A 692 -5.61 -24.10 17.14
C ASN A 692 -4.40 -24.61 16.32
N LEU A 693 -3.77 -23.71 15.56
CA LEU A 693 -2.62 -24.01 14.69
C LEU A 693 -1.30 -24.20 15.47
N VAL A 694 -1.23 -23.69 16.70
CA VAL A 694 -0.04 -23.82 17.55
C VAL A 694 -0.03 -25.19 18.23
N SER A 695 -1.16 -25.57 18.86
CA SER A 695 -1.31 -26.84 19.58
C SER A 695 -1.80 -28.00 18.73
N ASN A 696 -2.31 -27.76 17.52
CA ASN A 696 -2.94 -28.76 16.64
C ASN A 696 -4.16 -29.45 17.26
N GLU A 697 -5.03 -28.68 17.89
CA GLU A 697 -6.21 -29.20 18.59
C GLU A 697 -7.47 -28.41 18.26
N TRP A 698 -8.61 -29.11 18.22
CA TRP A 698 -9.92 -28.47 18.18
C TRP A 698 -10.16 -27.72 19.49
N VAL A 699 -10.65 -26.49 19.37
CA VAL A 699 -11.00 -25.66 20.52
C VAL A 699 -12.50 -25.79 20.76
N THR A 700 -12.88 -25.80 22.04
CA THR A 700 -14.30 -25.80 22.40
C THR A 700 -14.92 -24.44 22.05
N VAL A 701 -16.00 -24.46 21.27
CA VAL A 701 -16.78 -23.26 20.91
C VAL A 701 -18.13 -23.35 21.63
N GLU A 702 -18.41 -22.39 22.51
CA GLU A 702 -19.65 -22.32 23.28
C GLU A 702 -20.36 -20.99 23.04
N ASN A 703 -21.63 -21.04 22.63
CA ASN A 703 -22.42 -19.86 22.27
C ASN A 703 -21.69 -18.98 21.25
N HIS A 704 -21.19 -19.60 20.18
CA HIS A 704 -20.45 -18.91 19.11
C HIS A 704 -19.19 -18.19 19.58
N ALA A 705 -18.58 -18.63 20.68
CA ALA A 705 -17.40 -18.00 21.23
C ALA A 705 -16.30 -18.99 21.63
N VAL A 706 -15.05 -18.57 21.44
CA VAL A 706 -13.85 -19.22 21.98
C VAL A 706 -13.38 -18.42 23.18
N ARG A 707 -13.28 -19.08 24.36
CA ARG A 707 -12.83 -18.46 25.60
C ARG A 707 -11.53 -19.09 26.06
N PHE A 708 -10.56 -18.27 26.44
CA PHE A 708 -9.28 -18.71 26.98
C PHE A 708 -8.68 -17.65 27.90
N HIS A 709 -7.65 -18.03 28.65
CA HIS A 709 -6.87 -17.09 29.45
C HIS A 709 -5.60 -16.73 28.70
N ALA A 710 -5.51 -15.51 28.19
CA ALA A 710 -4.32 -15.01 27.52
C ALA A 710 -3.24 -14.63 28.52
N LEU A 711 -2.00 -14.77 28.08
CA LEU A 711 -0.80 -14.32 28.76
C LEU A 711 -0.24 -13.12 27.98
N ASP A 712 0.42 -12.20 28.68
CA ASP A 712 0.93 -10.98 28.06
C ASP A 712 1.96 -11.29 26.96
N GLY A 713 1.76 -10.73 25.77
CA GLY A 713 2.60 -10.94 24.61
C GLY A 713 2.51 -12.34 23.99
N HIS A 714 1.51 -13.16 24.37
CA HIS A 714 1.28 -14.46 23.72
C HIS A 714 0.45 -14.35 22.44
N THR A 715 0.76 -15.20 21.46
CA THR A 715 0.04 -15.31 20.20
C THR A 715 -0.78 -16.58 20.14
N TYR A 716 -2.03 -16.45 19.73
CA TYR A 716 -2.97 -17.53 19.51
C TYR A 716 -3.39 -17.49 18.04
N SER A 717 -3.19 -18.59 17.31
CA SER A 717 -3.51 -18.68 15.88
C SER A 717 -4.44 -19.85 15.62
N PHE A 718 -5.50 -19.60 14.85
CA PHE A 718 -6.59 -20.54 14.62
C PHE A 718 -6.95 -20.62 13.14
N LEU A 719 -7.40 -21.81 12.73
CA LEU A 719 -8.35 -21.93 11.63
C LEU A 719 -9.77 -21.75 12.18
N VAL A 720 -10.57 -20.93 11.51
CA VAL A 720 -11.97 -20.64 11.83
C VAL A 720 -12.84 -20.79 10.59
N GLY A 721 -14.05 -21.30 10.76
CA GLY A 721 -14.95 -21.58 9.63
C GLY A 721 -15.85 -22.79 9.89
N MET A 722 -16.54 -23.25 8.86
CA MET A 722 -17.30 -24.49 8.94
C MET A 722 -16.35 -25.67 9.17
N ARG A 723 -16.74 -26.58 10.06
CA ARG A 723 -15.88 -27.71 10.45
C ARG A 723 -15.41 -28.55 9.26
N GLY A 724 -16.30 -28.82 8.30
CA GLY A 724 -15.98 -29.60 7.10
C GLY A 724 -14.90 -28.94 6.23
N ASP A 725 -14.92 -27.61 6.10
CA ASP A 725 -13.95 -26.86 5.31
C ASP A 725 -12.57 -26.86 5.99
N ILE A 726 -12.55 -26.69 7.32
CA ILE A 726 -11.31 -26.82 8.11
C ILE A 726 -10.74 -28.23 7.98
N GLU A 727 -11.57 -29.27 8.12
CA GLU A 727 -11.14 -30.66 7.96
C GLU A 727 -10.61 -30.95 6.54
N ALA A 728 -11.18 -30.31 5.51
CA ALA A 728 -10.69 -30.41 4.14
C ALA A 728 -9.32 -29.75 3.97
N LEU A 729 -9.13 -28.53 4.50
CA LEU A 729 -7.84 -27.83 4.48
C LEU A 729 -6.75 -28.59 5.24
N LEU A 730 -7.08 -29.14 6.42
CA LEU A 730 -6.14 -29.94 7.20
C LEU A 730 -5.69 -31.18 6.44
N LYS A 731 -6.61 -31.86 5.72
CA LYS A 731 -6.29 -33.02 4.87
C LYS A 731 -5.46 -32.63 3.64
N GLY A 732 -5.78 -31.52 2.98
CA GLY A 732 -5.10 -31.04 1.77
C GLY A 732 -3.67 -30.51 2.00
N SER A 733 -3.31 -30.17 3.24
CA SER A 733 -1.99 -29.62 3.58
C SER A 733 -0.83 -30.62 3.59
N GLY A 734 -1.14 -31.93 3.52
CA GLY A 734 -0.18 -33.04 3.64
C GLY A 734 0.46 -33.51 2.35
N ASP A 735 -0.14 -33.23 1.19
CA ASP A 735 0.39 -33.66 -0.11
C ASP A 735 1.29 -32.56 -0.69
N GLY A 736 2.60 -32.73 -0.52
CA GLY A 736 3.64 -31.77 -0.95
C GLY A 736 3.84 -31.64 -2.46
N ASP A 737 2.77 -31.78 -3.25
CA ASP A 737 2.79 -31.73 -4.72
C ASP A 737 1.60 -30.93 -5.27
N ASP A 738 1.38 -29.73 -4.72
CA ASP A 738 0.41 -28.76 -5.24
C ASP A 738 0.88 -28.25 -6.62
N ALA A 739 0.62 -29.06 -7.63
CA ALA A 739 0.73 -28.65 -9.02
C ALA A 739 -0.15 -27.42 -9.26
N VAL A 740 0.45 -26.39 -9.83
CA VAL A 740 -0.20 -25.12 -10.13
C VAL A 740 -0.25 -24.99 -11.65
N ASP A 741 -1.46 -24.84 -12.19
CA ASP A 741 -1.66 -24.48 -13.59
C ASP A 741 -1.28 -23.01 -13.83
N VAL A 742 0.02 -22.76 -13.87
CA VAL A 742 0.63 -21.43 -14.07
C VAL A 742 0.12 -20.79 -15.36
N GLN A 743 -0.07 -21.59 -16.41
CA GLN A 743 -0.50 -21.08 -17.71
C GLN A 743 -1.90 -20.46 -17.62
N THR A 744 -2.85 -21.17 -17.01
CA THR A 744 -4.22 -20.65 -16.82
C THR A 744 -4.23 -19.47 -15.86
N LEU A 745 -3.48 -19.51 -14.77
CA LEU A 745 -3.46 -18.40 -13.80
C LEU A 745 -2.90 -17.11 -14.41
N ARG A 746 -1.83 -17.18 -15.22
CA ARG A 746 -1.28 -16.02 -15.94
C ARG A 746 -2.26 -15.42 -16.94
N ALA A 747 -2.96 -16.26 -17.71
CA ALA A 747 -3.92 -15.80 -18.70
C ALA A 747 -5.09 -15.02 -18.06
N ASN A 748 -5.38 -15.29 -16.78
CA ASN A 748 -6.42 -14.62 -16.01
C ASN A 748 -5.91 -13.42 -15.20
N GLN A 749 -4.61 -13.14 -15.20
CA GLN A 749 -4.08 -11.94 -14.55
C GLN A 749 -4.35 -10.72 -15.44
N PRO A 750 -4.85 -9.61 -14.86
CA PRO A 750 -5.05 -8.38 -15.61
C PRO A 750 -3.72 -7.91 -16.19
N GLU A 751 -3.73 -7.46 -17.45
CA GLU A 751 -2.54 -6.93 -18.09
C GLU A 751 -1.92 -5.82 -17.22
N HIS A 752 -0.64 -5.97 -16.89
CA HIS A 752 0.12 -4.88 -16.30
C HIS A 752 0.25 -3.80 -17.37
N ALA A 753 -0.60 -2.77 -17.28
CA ALA A 753 -0.42 -1.56 -18.07
C ALA A 753 0.94 -0.96 -17.68
N ASN A 754 1.96 -1.27 -18.48
CA ASN A 754 3.26 -0.63 -18.39
C ASN A 754 3.01 0.86 -18.61
N ALA A 755 3.16 1.65 -17.54
CA ALA A 755 3.06 3.10 -17.56
C ALA A 755 1.67 3.66 -17.96
N MET A 756 0.60 3.33 -17.23
CA MET A 756 -0.39 4.39 -17.03
C MET A 756 0.26 5.46 -16.14
N ASP A 757 0.45 6.66 -16.70
CA ASP A 757 0.90 7.87 -15.99
C ASP A 757 0.01 8.10 -14.77
N LEU A 758 0.42 7.57 -13.61
CA LEU A 758 -0.22 7.89 -12.33
C LEU A 758 -0.09 9.36 -11.97
N ASP A 759 0.92 10.00 -12.56
CA ASP A 759 1.03 11.44 -12.51
C ASP A 759 0.25 12.02 -13.67
N VAL A 760 -1.04 12.26 -13.44
CA VAL A 760 -1.85 13.12 -14.31
C VAL A 760 -1.06 14.42 -14.48
N PRO A 761 -0.51 14.72 -15.68
CA PRO A 761 0.31 15.91 -15.87
C PRO A 761 -0.44 17.15 -15.38
N ILE A 762 0.26 18.13 -14.82
CA ILE A 762 -0.43 19.34 -14.36
C ILE A 762 -1.04 20.02 -15.58
N MET A 763 -2.37 20.12 -15.60
CA MET A 763 -3.12 20.71 -16.72
C MET A 763 -2.59 22.11 -17.03
N GLN A 764 -2.52 22.42 -18.33
CA GLN A 764 -2.14 23.75 -18.77
C GLN A 764 -3.20 24.76 -18.36
N LEU A 765 -2.80 26.02 -18.14
CA LEU A 765 -3.73 27.07 -17.72
C LEU A 765 -4.92 27.27 -18.70
N GLY A 766 -4.72 27.00 -19.99
CA GLY A 766 -5.74 27.14 -21.04
C GLY A 766 -6.78 26.01 -21.06
N GLU A 767 -6.36 24.77 -20.78
CA GLU A 767 -7.26 23.60 -20.68
C GLU A 767 -8.27 23.78 -19.55
N TRP A 768 -7.88 24.50 -18.49
CA TRP A 768 -8.71 24.79 -17.32
C TRP A 768 -9.85 25.79 -17.57
N VAL A 769 -9.70 26.69 -18.56
CA VAL A 769 -10.72 27.70 -18.88
C VAL A 769 -11.78 27.15 -19.83
N GLU A 770 -11.43 26.15 -20.64
CA GLU A 770 -12.32 25.52 -21.61
C GLU A 770 -12.97 24.22 -21.11
N GLU A 771 -12.44 23.56 -20.07
CA GLU A 771 -12.98 22.31 -19.53
C GLU A 771 -13.37 22.43 -18.04
N THR A 772 -14.66 22.62 -17.77
CA THR A 772 -15.29 21.79 -16.73
C THR A 772 -15.08 20.35 -17.16
N TRP A 773 -14.16 19.62 -16.53
CA TRP A 773 -14.00 18.18 -16.69
C TRP A 773 -15.38 17.52 -16.66
N SER A 774 -15.90 17.09 -17.83
CA SER A 774 -17.13 16.33 -17.89
C SER A 774 -16.84 14.95 -17.32
N GLU A 775 -17.78 14.40 -16.53
CA GLU A 775 -17.67 13.05 -15.95
C GLU A 775 -17.29 12.00 -17.03
N ASP A 776 -17.66 12.25 -18.29
CA ASP A 776 -17.31 11.47 -19.48
C ASP A 776 -15.79 11.23 -19.69
N LEU A 777 -14.91 12.20 -19.39
CA LEU A 777 -13.45 12.04 -19.57
C LEU A 777 -12.80 11.30 -18.40
N ALA A 778 -13.34 11.43 -17.18
CA ALA A 778 -12.89 10.65 -16.04
C ALA A 778 -13.28 9.16 -16.19
N ASP A 779 -14.44 8.89 -16.81
CA ASP A 779 -14.91 7.56 -17.15
C ASP A 779 -14.00 6.81 -18.15
N ASP A 780 -13.21 7.53 -18.94
CA ASP A 780 -12.24 6.93 -19.88
C ASP A 780 -10.94 6.47 -19.18
N PHE A 781 -10.60 7.05 -18.02
CA PHE A 781 -9.47 6.63 -17.19
C PHE A 781 -9.84 5.59 -16.13
N LEU A 782 -11.14 5.35 -15.92
CA LEU A 782 -11.62 4.29 -15.05
C LEU A 782 -11.54 2.93 -15.76
N LEU A 783 -10.89 1.97 -15.11
CA LEU A 783 -11.03 0.57 -15.51
C LEU A 783 -12.46 0.10 -15.24
N LYS A 784 -13.26 0.00 -16.31
CA LYS A 784 -14.64 -0.51 -16.25
C LYS A 784 -14.60 -2.02 -16.07
N PRO A 785 -15.46 -2.59 -15.19
CA PRO A 785 -15.61 -4.04 -15.08
C PRO A 785 -15.84 -4.69 -16.44
N SER A 786 -15.10 -5.75 -16.73
CA SER A 786 -15.28 -6.58 -17.91
C SER A 786 -16.73 -7.09 -17.94
N PHE A 787 -17.40 -6.88 -19.07
CA PHE A 787 -18.78 -7.31 -19.29
C PHE A 787 -18.99 -8.83 -19.11
N LEU A 788 -17.91 -9.62 -19.06
CA LEU A 788 -17.90 -11.06 -18.80
C LEU A 788 -18.37 -11.41 -17.37
N GLU A 789 -18.07 -10.59 -16.34
CA GLU A 789 -18.55 -10.85 -14.98
C GLU A 789 -20.03 -10.47 -14.80
N ILE A 790 -20.52 -9.47 -15.53
CA ILE A 790 -21.91 -9.03 -15.45
C ILE A 790 -22.83 -10.09 -16.07
N ASP A 791 -22.46 -10.66 -17.21
CA ASP A 791 -23.20 -11.76 -17.83
C ASP A 791 -23.20 -13.00 -16.93
N ARG A 792 -22.07 -13.33 -16.29
CA ARG A 792 -21.98 -14.48 -15.39
C ARG A 792 -22.80 -14.29 -14.10
N ARG A 793 -22.81 -13.09 -13.51
CA ARG A 793 -23.66 -12.77 -12.35
C ARG A 793 -25.14 -12.70 -12.74
N GLN A 794 -25.48 -12.26 -13.95
CA GLN A 794 -26.84 -12.34 -14.46
C GLN A 794 -27.27 -13.78 -14.72
N GLU A 795 -26.41 -14.63 -15.29
CA GLU A 795 -26.68 -16.06 -15.49
C GLU A 795 -26.82 -16.81 -14.16
N GLU A 796 -25.97 -16.52 -13.16
CA GLU A 796 -26.07 -17.09 -11.81
C GLU A 796 -27.32 -16.58 -11.08
N ALA A 797 -27.69 -15.30 -11.23
CA ALA A 797 -28.94 -14.76 -10.67
C ALA A 797 -30.20 -15.31 -11.35
N ILE A 798 -30.15 -15.56 -12.66
CA ILE A 798 -31.22 -16.21 -13.42
C ILE A 798 -31.33 -17.69 -13.02
N ALA A 799 -30.21 -18.39 -12.83
CA ALA A 799 -30.19 -19.78 -12.36
C ALA A 799 -30.79 -19.93 -10.95
N ILE A 800 -30.49 -18.99 -10.04
CA ILE A 800 -31.06 -18.96 -8.69
C ILE A 800 -32.56 -18.64 -8.74
N GLN A 801 -33.02 -17.78 -9.67
CA GLN A 801 -34.45 -17.51 -9.86
C GLN A 801 -35.22 -18.68 -10.48
N ASP A 802 -34.60 -19.43 -11.39
CA ASP A 802 -35.21 -20.61 -12.01
C ASP A 802 -35.29 -21.82 -11.06
N GLU A 803 -34.38 -21.93 -10.09
CA GLU A 803 -34.47 -22.95 -9.01
C GLU A 803 -35.55 -22.65 -7.96
N MET A 804 -36.03 -21.41 -7.85
CA MET A 804 -37.04 -20.98 -6.87
C MET A 804 -38.46 -20.85 -7.43
N ALA A 805 -38.69 -21.14 -8.71
CA ALA A 805 -40.01 -21.02 -9.33
C ALA A 805 -40.87 -22.31 -9.16
N PRO A 806 -42.09 -22.26 -8.58
CA PRO A 806 -42.95 -23.42 -8.48
C PRO A 806 -43.59 -23.78 -9.83
N ASP A 807 -43.48 -25.07 -10.16
CA ASP A 807 -43.98 -25.78 -11.33
C ASP A 807 -45.33 -25.27 -11.88
N ARG A 808 -45.26 -24.45 -12.95
CA ARG A 808 -46.43 -24.06 -13.75
C ARG A 808 -46.41 -24.80 -15.09
N ARG A 809 -47.11 -25.94 -15.08
CA ARG A 809 -47.67 -26.72 -16.19
C ARG A 809 -47.69 -25.97 -17.55
N ARG A 810 -46.83 -26.44 -18.45
CA ARG A 810 -46.87 -26.19 -19.90
C ARG A 810 -48.26 -26.50 -20.48
N ARG A 811 -48.89 -25.50 -21.10
CA ARG A 811 -49.99 -25.71 -22.07
C ARG A 811 -49.56 -25.16 -23.42
N ASN A 812 -49.40 -26.10 -24.36
CA ASN A 812 -49.16 -25.87 -25.78
C ASN A 812 -50.10 -24.81 -26.37
N ASN A 813 -49.55 -23.85 -27.12
CA ASN A 813 -50.20 -23.40 -28.34
C ASN A 813 -49.20 -22.94 -29.41
N ARG A 814 -49.39 -23.50 -30.60
CA ARG A 814 -48.63 -23.27 -31.84
C ARG A 814 -49.13 -22.01 -32.57
N ARG A 815 -48.27 -21.51 -33.48
CA ARG A 815 -48.49 -20.56 -34.61
C ARG A 815 -48.37 -19.07 -34.21
N ASN A 816 -47.77 -18.16 -34.98
CA ASN A 816 -47.34 -18.16 -36.38
C ASN A 816 -46.30 -17.05 -36.61
N ARG A 817 -45.38 -17.26 -37.57
CA ARG A 817 -44.55 -16.24 -38.23
C ARG A 817 -45.39 -15.18 -38.95
N ARG A 818 -44.94 -13.91 -38.94
CA ARG A 818 -44.73 -13.06 -40.14
C ARG A 818 -44.27 -11.63 -39.80
N ASP A 819 -43.09 -11.27 -40.33
CA ASP A 819 -42.76 -10.07 -41.11
C ASP A 819 -43.73 -8.87 -41.11
N ARG A 820 -43.22 -7.68 -40.76
CA ARG A 820 -42.88 -6.58 -41.68
C ARG A 820 -42.56 -5.29 -40.92
N GLY A 821 -41.55 -4.57 -41.41
CA GLY A 821 -41.12 -3.26 -40.93
C GLY A 821 -42.07 -2.11 -41.30
N GLY A 822 -41.65 -0.90 -40.92
CA GLY A 822 -42.33 0.34 -41.27
C GLY A 822 -41.76 1.52 -40.48
N GLN A 823 -41.05 2.36 -41.20
CA GLN A 823 -40.41 3.61 -40.84
C GLN A 823 -41.43 4.75 -40.61
N GLU A 824 -40.90 5.84 -40.04
CA GLU A 824 -41.20 7.25 -40.29
C GLU A 824 -42.24 8.03 -39.44
N GLU A 825 -41.66 9.02 -38.73
CA GLU A 825 -41.97 10.46 -38.72
C GLU A 825 -43.32 11.01 -38.23
N GLY A 826 -43.23 12.09 -37.44
CA GLY A 826 -44.33 13.04 -37.33
C GLY A 826 -44.29 14.00 -36.15
N SER A 827 -43.65 15.15 -36.34
CA SER A 827 -43.60 16.32 -35.44
C SER A 827 -44.96 16.90 -35.01
N ARG A 828 -45.04 17.53 -33.83
CA ARG A 828 -45.19 19.01 -33.63
C ARG A 828 -45.71 19.41 -32.23
N ARG A 829 -44.96 20.35 -31.65
CA ARG A 829 -45.28 21.51 -30.77
C ARG A 829 -46.75 21.81 -30.41
N GLY A 830 -46.94 22.23 -29.15
CA GLY A 830 -48.08 23.03 -28.67
C GLY A 830 -47.81 23.78 -27.35
N ARG A 831 -47.56 25.09 -27.50
CA ARG A 831 -47.54 26.27 -26.60
C ARG A 831 -48.08 26.25 -25.14
N GLU A 832 -47.30 26.90 -24.28
CA GLU A 832 -47.55 28.09 -23.41
C GLU A 832 -48.97 28.44 -22.90
N GLY A 833 -49.01 28.80 -21.61
CA GLY A 833 -50.02 29.67 -20.99
C GLY A 833 -49.57 30.11 -19.58
N ALA A 834 -49.46 31.42 -19.37
CA ALA A 834 -48.99 32.12 -18.17
C ALA A 834 -50.14 32.82 -17.42
N ASP A 835 -49.95 33.12 -16.12
CA ASP A 835 -50.32 34.35 -15.37
C ASP A 835 -50.15 34.11 -13.85
N ARG A 836 -49.24 34.80 -13.13
CA ARG A 836 -49.26 36.18 -12.55
C ARG A 836 -50.07 36.32 -11.24
N GLN A 837 -49.41 36.61 -10.10
CA GLN A 837 -49.17 37.96 -9.50
C GLN A 837 -49.12 38.00 -7.94
N GLU A 838 -48.13 38.78 -7.44
CA GLU A 838 -48.13 39.73 -6.31
C GLU A 838 -47.96 39.29 -4.83
N ALA A 839 -46.81 39.61 -4.19
CA ALA A 839 -46.48 40.90 -3.53
C ALA A 839 -45.57 40.74 -2.26
N GLU A 840 -44.45 41.47 -2.27
CA GLU A 840 -43.46 41.78 -1.21
C GLU A 840 -43.98 42.83 -0.16
N PRO A 841 -43.25 43.35 0.87
CA PRO A 841 -41.77 43.43 1.06
C PRO A 841 -41.23 43.25 2.51
N ASP A 842 -39.90 43.04 2.66
CA ASP A 842 -39.01 44.06 3.26
C ASP A 842 -37.53 43.64 3.21
N SER A 843 -36.75 44.55 2.63
CA SER A 843 -35.33 44.52 2.35
C SER A 843 -34.46 45.00 3.51
N ILE A 844 -33.19 44.58 3.57
CA ILE A 844 -32.02 45.48 3.63
C ILE A 844 -30.83 44.76 2.96
N ASN A 845 -30.33 45.38 1.89
CA ASN A 845 -29.14 45.01 1.12
C ASN A 845 -27.87 45.62 1.74
N VAL A 846 -26.74 44.90 1.69
CA VAL A 846 -25.42 45.54 1.51
C VAL A 846 -24.58 44.73 0.51
N PHE A 847 -24.13 45.45 -0.51
CA PHE A 847 -23.41 45.03 -1.72
C PHE A 847 -22.00 44.48 -1.47
N PHE A 848 -21.60 43.44 -2.22
CA PHE A 848 -20.18 43.13 -2.50
C PHE A 848 -19.82 43.54 -3.94
N ARG A 849 -18.80 44.40 -4.05
CA ARG A 849 -18.14 44.80 -5.29
C ARG A 849 -17.20 43.69 -5.75
N LYS A 850 -17.37 43.24 -7.00
CA LYS A 850 -16.33 42.59 -7.81
C LYS A 850 -15.21 43.59 -8.13
N ARG A 851 -13.97 43.14 -8.15
CA ARG A 851 -12.89 43.77 -8.91
C ARG A 851 -11.89 42.73 -9.40
N ASP A 852 -11.95 42.57 -10.72
CA ASP A 852 -10.88 42.41 -11.72
C ASP A 852 -9.52 41.82 -11.30
#